data_AF-A0A9W7ZSE9-F1
#
_entry.id   AF-A0A9W7ZSE9-F1
#
_cell.length_a   1.000
_cell.length_b   1.000
_cell.length_c   1.000
_cell.angle_alpha   90.00
_cell.angle_beta   90.00
_cell.angle_gamma   90.00
#
_symmetry.space_group_name_H-M   'P 1'
#
loop_
_entity.id
_entity.type
_entity.pdbx_description
1 polymer ?
#
loop_
_entity_poly.entity_id
_entity_poly.type
_entity_poly.pdbx_seq_one_letter_code
_entity_poly.pdbx_strand_id
1 'polypeptide(L)'
;MDYRAAATQSLKAPAAKPPAIAAAQARPLRSAAPGASPVTPTVVPTPKDAPVPHKPSFKSTLTSTSTAGKPPSSAPVAVATAPQVPSPTGTRVTTTPSVSTTAADTSAVPSGPASRPATKAGTPVISYSAIAAPGTAKAPTQSTVPAEAAIPGATTSSAKPSAATSPKPVSPYQRMVGHEVVVTTTDEQVHRGIVYVYDPRLQCLVLISELGPEERSRLSSEAGTSPRPASGATSTAAIGMAYPAPNSQRSQIKNSQGKRIDLIKVKHIKSLVVRAPPGPTARELLESATPRSVNLEKVRQRYDQNLREAEASVLKIGVGVTREAQCVFDALSKTLPCRWAKDSIVVLDEVLINPPYQPENCVANPSAASLLERVKKVHHMPGTEPTYSVDDATHMPDATASFAGMSLGDRSAPGPDLKVPSPLIVSIQEGETVYQRVLLIYGRAGPPHTHFEGQITVYPQNFPMQRWPVVDTHFKCLVPLEPGQNLVRFQCNGAETLLTLHYLPRLQNPPLRLAIMVAKDSPLTFDAPPDKQGPGKNDLSAAIKRLRCAAYMWQAFNAEQMYRNGLGRRTFRLDEAWLPETLTDQEDVQRNTAQVYIVRSRLTTAEMRDPLHAQQYQPQTGEASKDSMFTLFSHALEDYGAPFDRDCYVAGMTLDSHWDSHLRVILAHAALGGGGGSRRQCVFGSHLTYAWPSCLEEIVPKFLDTTPVDERYTANDANECSEGWKAANVGMGAFLHEVGHLLTLGHTQDGIMSRGFNNYNRTFMVKEPRFQPITPEDEAGSHWTRVDMIRLRYHPCLRLPTDVLALPARNAVTDSTLYAVEEGILVKNPVGISMVEIWINDRLKGHLEYVDGDHHAATPALPPRPGSATAQSAVTPTQLTLTRQMIFNKAPWQAGDRVTLDVVSVAQNSSQVPDFERFLGEHRVTIPHYEHLHVYKSNQLGNGTMNGTVPFQAYFSSGHGNGAEFMRGPGGFAPLAHGGRALPPLTHLRIYHGLYVDGFVAYLADGSWVQCGKVGPNPVEFPLAPGEGLSQINVNSGAWIDSLEFITTHGRTTGWCGSSRGGTVHVLKVPNGYQWAGIYGSGAGWLDSIGCFYTKA
;
A
#
# COMPACT_ATOMS: atom_id res chain seq x y z
N MET A 1 -4.57 -15.93 -23.61
CA MET A 1 -3.63 -16.85 -22.93
C MET A 1 -3.38 -16.25 -21.55
N ASP A 2 -3.56 -17.04 -20.50
CA ASP A 2 -3.61 -16.49 -19.14
C ASP A 2 -2.21 -16.35 -18.54
N TYR A 3 -1.86 -15.14 -18.09
CA TYR A 3 -0.63 -14.88 -17.35
C TYR A 3 -0.77 -15.37 -15.89
N ARG A 4 -0.62 -16.69 -15.68
CA ARG A 4 -0.37 -17.28 -14.36
C ARG A 4 1.13 -17.52 -14.15
N ALA A 5 1.85 -16.49 -13.70
CA ALA A 5 3.17 -16.64 -13.11
C ALA A 5 3.05 -17.05 -11.62
N ALA A 6 4.04 -17.80 -11.10
CA ALA A 6 3.88 -18.52 -9.84
C ALA A 6 4.19 -17.70 -8.58
N ALA A 7 3.27 -17.70 -7.62
CA ALA A 7 3.48 -17.29 -6.23
C ALA A 7 3.25 -18.49 -5.28
N THR A 8 4.11 -19.50 -5.33
CA THR A 8 4.02 -20.66 -4.42
C THR A 8 5.39 -21.32 -4.22
N GLN A 9 6.02 -21.15 -3.05
CA GLN A 9 7.24 -21.88 -2.70
C GLN A 9 6.95 -23.15 -1.90
N SER A 10 7.31 -24.28 -2.49
CA SER A 10 7.82 -25.50 -1.84
C SER A 10 7.18 -25.97 -0.51
N LEU A 11 6.16 -26.82 -0.62
CA LEU A 11 5.99 -27.97 0.28
C LEU A 11 6.04 -29.27 -0.54
N LYS A 12 7.19 -29.97 -0.50
CA LYS A 12 7.34 -31.32 -1.07
C LYS A 12 7.01 -32.38 0.00
N ALA A 13 5.84 -33.01 -0.11
CA ALA A 13 5.56 -34.27 0.57
C ALA A 13 5.90 -35.46 -0.37
N PRO A 14 6.49 -36.56 0.14
CA PRO A 14 6.83 -37.72 -0.69
C PRO A 14 5.60 -38.60 -0.97
N ALA A 15 5.43 -39.02 -2.22
CA ALA A 15 4.35 -39.92 -2.62
C ALA A 15 4.65 -41.37 -2.22
N ALA A 16 3.97 -41.88 -1.18
CA ALA A 16 3.95 -43.31 -0.85
C ALA A 16 2.96 -44.06 -1.76
N LYS A 17 3.33 -45.24 -2.25
CA LYS A 17 2.41 -46.12 -2.99
C LYS A 17 1.36 -46.73 -2.05
N PRO A 18 0.07 -46.77 -2.43
CA PRO A 18 -0.89 -47.65 -1.76
C PRO A 18 -0.57 -49.13 -2.05
N PRO A 19 -0.72 -50.05 -1.09
CA PRO A 19 -0.51 -51.48 -1.32
C PRO A 19 -1.70 -52.10 -2.03
N ALA A 20 -1.45 -53.12 -2.85
CA ALA A 20 -2.50 -53.98 -3.38
C ALA A 20 -2.89 -55.04 -2.33
N ILE A 21 -4.20 -55.18 -2.07
CA ILE A 21 -4.75 -56.28 -1.26
C ILE A 21 -5.88 -56.93 -2.07
N ALA A 22 -5.80 -58.25 -2.24
CA ALA A 22 -6.84 -59.03 -2.89
C ALA A 22 -7.93 -59.43 -1.87
N ALA A 23 -9.18 -59.47 -2.32
CA ALA A 23 -10.31 -60.04 -1.58
C ALA A 23 -10.99 -61.12 -2.44
N ALA A 24 -11.39 -62.23 -1.80
CA ALA A 24 -11.76 -63.46 -2.49
C ALA A 24 -13.23 -63.51 -2.97
N GLN A 25 -13.51 -64.46 -3.85
CA GLN A 25 -14.86 -64.76 -4.33
C GLN A 25 -15.71 -65.42 -3.22
N ALA A 26 -16.93 -64.93 -3.02
CA ALA A 26 -17.99 -65.68 -2.33
C ALA A 26 -19.36 -65.37 -2.96
N ARG A 27 -19.99 -66.41 -3.53
CA ARG A 27 -21.43 -66.46 -3.85
C ARG A 27 -22.16 -66.98 -2.59
N PRO A 28 -23.46 -66.69 -2.34
CA PRO A 28 -24.49 -67.42 -3.10
C PRO A 28 -25.90 -66.79 -3.27
N LEU A 29 -26.66 -67.42 -4.20
CA LEU A 29 -28.12 -67.62 -4.20
C LEU A 29 -29.08 -66.44 -4.55
N ARG A 30 -30.39 -66.73 -4.49
CA ARG A 30 -31.47 -66.29 -5.42
C ARG A 30 -32.75 -65.83 -4.70
N SER A 31 -33.67 -65.25 -5.50
CA SER A 31 -35.12 -65.03 -5.27
C SER A 31 -35.48 -63.74 -4.49
N ALA A 32 -36.61 -63.05 -4.75
CA ALA A 32 -37.69 -63.27 -5.74
C ALA A 32 -38.32 -61.94 -6.23
N ALA A 33 -39.14 -61.99 -7.29
CA ALA A 33 -40.12 -60.97 -7.70
C ALA A 33 -41.48 -61.70 -7.95
N PRO A 34 -42.66 -61.04 -7.82
CA PRO A 34 -43.23 -60.14 -8.86
C PRO A 34 -44.00 -58.92 -8.26
N GLY A 35 -44.65 -58.00 -9.01
CA GLY A 35 -44.75 -57.74 -10.46
C GLY A 35 -45.98 -56.86 -10.86
N ALA A 36 -46.12 -56.56 -12.16
CA ALA A 36 -47.21 -55.80 -12.85
C ALA A 36 -47.36 -54.28 -12.50
N SER A 37 -47.47 -53.28 -13.40
CA SER A 37 -47.98 -53.08 -14.80
C SER A 37 -49.41 -52.51 -14.86
N PRO A 38 -49.66 -51.44 -15.68
CA PRO A 38 -49.89 -51.50 -17.14
C PRO A 38 -48.82 -50.71 -17.96
N VAL A 39 -48.54 -50.88 -19.28
CA VAL A 39 -49.33 -51.14 -20.53
C VAL A 39 -50.00 -49.83 -21.03
N THR A 40 -49.78 -49.30 -22.26
CA THR A 40 -49.97 -49.86 -23.64
C THR A 40 -48.98 -49.20 -24.67
N PRO A 41 -48.99 -49.40 -26.03
CA PRO A 41 -47.81 -50.01 -26.69
C PRO A 41 -47.19 -49.30 -27.94
N THR A 42 -46.20 -49.97 -28.53
CA THR A 42 -45.23 -49.57 -29.59
C THR A 42 -45.61 -49.97 -31.04
N VAL A 43 -44.90 -49.43 -32.05
CA VAL A 43 -44.48 -49.96 -33.39
C VAL A 43 -43.96 -48.75 -34.22
N VAL A 44 -42.87 -48.71 -35.04
CA VAL A 44 -42.01 -49.66 -35.82
C VAL A 44 -40.48 -49.36 -35.58
N PRO A 45 -39.52 -50.28 -35.82
CA PRO A 45 -38.06 -50.03 -35.74
C PRO A 45 -37.22 -50.29 -37.03
N THR A 46 -35.89 -50.09 -36.93
CA THR A 46 -34.78 -50.56 -37.83
C THR A 46 -34.34 -49.60 -38.99
N PRO A 47 -33.16 -49.78 -39.67
CA PRO A 47 -31.99 -48.94 -39.35
C PRO A 47 -31.14 -48.44 -40.56
N LYS A 48 -30.07 -47.64 -40.32
CA LYS A 48 -28.86 -47.52 -41.17
C LYS A 48 -27.69 -46.75 -40.52
N ASP A 49 -26.48 -47.26 -40.70
CA ASP A 49 -25.18 -46.62 -41.08
C ASP A 49 -24.91 -45.13 -40.75
N ALA A 50 -23.73 -44.67 -40.29
CA ALA A 50 -22.43 -45.31 -39.99
C ALA A 50 -21.56 -44.43 -39.02
N PRO A 51 -20.42 -44.92 -38.45
CA PRO A 51 -19.77 -44.30 -37.28
C PRO A 51 -18.43 -43.54 -37.53
N VAL A 52 -17.77 -43.19 -36.41
CA VAL A 52 -16.62 -42.27 -36.15
C VAL A 52 -15.49 -43.09 -35.44
N PRO A 53 -14.20 -42.69 -35.19
CA PRO A 53 -13.21 -41.76 -35.80
C PRO A 53 -11.80 -42.38 -36.13
N HIS A 54 -10.82 -41.52 -36.49
CA HIS A 54 -9.35 -41.58 -36.20
C HIS A 54 -8.31 -42.30 -37.13
N LYS A 55 -7.04 -41.89 -36.92
CA LYS A 55 -5.72 -42.32 -37.51
C LYS A 55 -5.39 -43.81 -37.18
N PRO A 56 -4.40 -44.53 -37.80
CA PRO A 56 -3.10 -44.03 -38.34
C PRO A 56 -2.36 -44.78 -39.51
N SER A 57 -1.24 -44.18 -39.97
CA SER A 57 0.07 -44.76 -40.41
C SER A 57 0.26 -45.87 -41.49
N PHE A 58 1.30 -45.64 -42.33
CA PHE A 58 2.32 -46.56 -42.92
C PHE A 58 2.17 -47.27 -44.31
N LYS A 59 3.21 -47.04 -45.15
CA LYS A 59 3.95 -47.93 -46.11
C LYS A 59 3.25 -48.70 -47.27
N SER A 60 3.63 -48.36 -48.52
CA SER A 60 4.42 -49.20 -49.48
C SER A 60 4.56 -48.47 -50.84
N THR A 61 5.72 -48.18 -51.47
CA THR A 61 6.69 -49.04 -52.21
C THR A 61 6.08 -49.94 -53.31
N LEU A 62 6.65 -50.08 -54.51
CA LEU A 62 7.89 -49.53 -55.14
C LEU A 62 7.48 -48.58 -56.32
N THR A 63 8.19 -48.29 -57.45
CA THR A 63 9.44 -48.76 -58.10
C THR A 63 9.96 -47.72 -59.12
N SER A 64 11.26 -47.80 -59.49
CA SER A 64 11.88 -47.40 -60.79
C SER A 64 11.86 -45.90 -61.24
N THR A 65 12.87 -45.36 -61.95
CA THR A 65 14.29 -45.74 -62.23
C THR A 65 15.08 -44.51 -62.72
N SER A 66 16.39 -44.46 -62.44
CA SER A 66 17.52 -43.86 -63.21
C SER A 66 17.40 -42.43 -63.82
N THR A 67 18.39 -41.51 -63.70
CA THR A 67 19.83 -41.69 -63.37
C THR A 67 20.52 -40.38 -62.94
N ALA A 68 21.52 -40.48 -62.04
CA ALA A 68 22.71 -39.62 -61.83
C ALA A 68 22.56 -38.06 -61.65
N GLY A 69 23.41 -37.37 -60.88
CA GLY A 69 24.61 -37.78 -60.10
C GLY A 69 25.09 -36.66 -59.15
N LYS A 70 26.19 -36.87 -58.38
CA LYS A 70 26.74 -35.91 -57.38
C LYS A 70 28.30 -36.09 -57.18
N PRO A 71 29.00 -35.45 -56.20
CA PRO A 71 30.36 -34.83 -56.34
C PRO A 71 31.52 -35.78 -55.87
N PRO A 72 32.80 -35.40 -55.57
CA PRO A 72 33.39 -34.05 -55.39
C PRO A 72 34.89 -33.74 -55.77
N SER A 73 35.24 -32.45 -55.62
CA SER A 73 36.51 -31.87 -55.10
C SER A 73 37.90 -32.13 -55.72
N SER A 74 38.63 -31.03 -55.97
CA SER A 74 40.11 -30.87 -55.95
C SER A 74 40.45 -29.35 -56.00
N ALA A 75 41.65 -28.82 -55.74
CA ALA A 75 42.74 -29.12 -54.79
C ALA A 75 43.64 -27.85 -54.65
N PRO A 76 44.46 -27.67 -53.58
CA PRO A 76 45.14 -26.39 -53.29
C PRO A 76 46.66 -26.35 -53.61
N VAL A 77 47.19 -25.16 -53.93
CA VAL A 77 48.62 -24.77 -53.86
C VAL A 77 48.73 -23.29 -53.44
N ALA A 78 49.80 -22.89 -52.75
CA ALA A 78 50.09 -21.52 -52.29
C ALA A 78 51.34 -20.92 -52.99
N VAL A 79 51.69 -19.63 -52.77
CA VAL A 79 53.08 -19.11 -52.71
C VAL A 79 53.16 -17.56 -52.49
N ALA A 80 54.27 -17.11 -51.89
CA ALA A 80 54.88 -15.75 -51.91
C ALA A 80 54.38 -14.62 -50.98
N THR A 81 55.30 -13.68 -50.73
CA THR A 81 55.31 -12.62 -49.69
C THR A 81 55.83 -11.28 -50.22
N ALA A 82 55.25 -10.15 -49.77
CA ALA A 82 55.85 -8.79 -49.70
C ALA A 82 56.23 -8.12 -51.07
N PRO A 83 56.31 -6.76 -51.21
CA PRO A 83 57.23 -5.92 -50.42
C PRO A 83 56.87 -4.42 -50.13
N GLN A 84 57.56 -3.87 -49.13
CA GLN A 84 58.12 -2.49 -49.02
C GLN A 84 57.23 -1.21 -48.92
N VAL A 85 57.95 -0.11 -48.62
CA VAL A 85 57.53 1.24 -48.20
C VAL A 85 58.20 2.26 -49.16
N PRO A 86 57.63 3.46 -49.35
CA PRO A 86 58.47 4.65 -49.14
C PRO A 86 57.75 5.85 -48.47
N SER A 87 58.50 6.56 -47.61
CA SER A 87 58.25 7.98 -47.28
C SER A 87 58.99 8.87 -48.29
N PRO A 88 58.67 10.18 -48.43
CA PRO A 88 59.40 11.19 -47.62
C PRO A 88 58.66 12.52 -47.35
N THR A 89 59.33 13.45 -46.64
CA THR A 89 59.09 14.93 -46.56
C THR A 89 57.71 15.45 -46.10
N GLY A 90 57.57 16.39 -45.14
CA GLY A 90 58.53 17.00 -44.21
C GLY A 90 58.79 18.50 -44.42
N THR A 91 58.28 19.35 -43.52
CA THR A 91 58.76 20.73 -43.30
C THR A 91 58.49 21.17 -41.85
N ARG A 92 59.30 22.10 -41.31
CA ARG A 92 59.40 22.45 -39.88
C ARG A 92 59.81 23.91 -39.69
N VAL A 93 58.99 24.71 -39.01
CA VAL A 93 59.31 25.93 -38.23
C VAL A 93 58.17 26.05 -37.19
N THR A 94 58.26 26.08 -35.86
CA THR A 94 59.27 26.41 -34.81
C THR A 94 59.65 27.88 -34.65
N THR A 95 58.91 28.60 -33.79
CA THR A 95 59.49 29.55 -32.82
C THR A 95 58.64 29.68 -31.54
N THR A 96 59.29 29.48 -30.40
CA THR A 96 58.92 29.95 -29.05
C THR A 96 59.58 31.35 -28.82
N PRO A 97 59.66 31.99 -27.63
CA PRO A 97 59.24 31.66 -26.25
C PRO A 97 58.34 32.81 -25.65
N SER A 98 58.17 33.10 -24.33
CA SER A 98 58.95 32.79 -23.11
C SER A 98 58.23 33.08 -21.76
N VAL A 99 58.45 32.20 -20.76
CA VAL A 99 58.74 32.51 -19.31
C VAL A 99 57.58 33.10 -18.46
N SER A 100 57.39 32.82 -17.15
CA SER A 100 58.17 32.18 -16.04
C SER A 100 57.25 31.27 -15.17
N THR A 101 57.58 30.04 -14.71
CA THR A 101 58.53 29.53 -13.67
C THR A 101 58.20 29.91 -12.21
N THR A 102 58.36 29.11 -11.13
CA THR A 102 58.79 27.69 -10.84
C THR A 102 58.51 27.38 -9.34
N ALA A 103 58.54 26.16 -8.78
CA ALA A 103 58.66 24.78 -9.29
C ALA A 103 57.50 23.89 -8.71
N ALA A 104 57.57 22.87 -7.83
CA ALA A 104 58.59 22.05 -7.14
C ALA A 104 57.85 20.84 -6.46
N ASP A 105 58.41 19.72 -5.95
CA ASP A 105 59.53 18.80 -6.25
C ASP A 105 59.47 17.61 -5.23
N THR A 106 60.12 16.43 -5.33
CA THR A 106 61.02 15.79 -6.32
C THR A 106 60.89 14.25 -6.27
N SER A 107 60.92 13.54 -7.43
CA SER A 107 61.45 12.15 -7.60
C SER A 107 60.71 10.92 -6.95
N ALA A 108 60.93 9.64 -7.31
CA ALA A 108 61.85 8.98 -8.27
C ALA A 108 61.25 7.69 -8.92
N VAL A 109 62.02 7.00 -9.78
CA VAL A 109 61.71 5.76 -10.57
C VAL A 109 63.02 4.94 -10.73
N PRO A 110 63.17 3.81 -11.50
CA PRO A 110 62.25 2.77 -12.02
C PRO A 110 62.79 1.30 -11.83
N SER A 111 62.08 0.26 -12.34
CA SER A 111 62.61 -0.85 -13.19
C SER A 111 61.69 -2.10 -13.31
N GLY A 112 61.95 -2.95 -14.33
CA GLY A 112 61.47 -4.33 -14.53
C GLY A 112 62.65 -5.23 -15.00
N PRO A 113 62.49 -6.45 -15.58
CA PRO A 113 61.29 -6.97 -16.28
C PRO A 113 60.98 -8.51 -16.15
N ALA A 114 59.90 -8.93 -16.84
CA ALA A 114 59.65 -10.21 -17.56
C ALA A 114 59.91 -11.62 -16.94
N SER A 115 58.86 -12.47 -16.95
CA SER A 115 58.89 -13.84 -17.52
C SER A 115 57.49 -14.54 -17.56
N ARG A 116 57.39 -15.63 -18.34
CA ARG A 116 56.26 -16.60 -18.52
C ARG A 116 56.91 -18.02 -18.60
N PRO A 117 56.24 -19.19 -18.45
CA PRO A 117 54.86 -19.48 -18.88
C PRO A 117 54.05 -20.39 -17.88
N ALA A 118 53.15 -21.24 -18.42
CA ALA A 118 52.16 -22.12 -17.75
C ALA A 118 52.78 -23.38 -17.05
N THR A 119 52.08 -24.26 -16.31
CA THR A 119 50.86 -25.04 -16.66
C THR A 119 50.13 -25.72 -15.47
N LYS A 120 48.83 -26.04 -15.73
CA LYS A 120 47.93 -27.11 -15.22
C LYS A 120 48.24 -27.98 -13.96
N ALA A 121 47.14 -28.19 -13.22
CA ALA A 121 46.67 -29.44 -12.57
C ALA A 121 47.22 -29.89 -11.20
N GLY A 122 46.32 -30.39 -10.34
CA GLY A 122 46.63 -31.05 -9.07
C GLY A 122 45.57 -30.91 -7.96
N THR A 123 44.54 -31.77 -7.96
CA THR A 123 43.72 -32.03 -6.76
C THR A 123 44.42 -33.09 -5.91
N PRO A 124 44.37 -33.04 -4.56
CA PRO A 124 43.51 -34.00 -3.85
C PRO A 124 42.88 -33.43 -2.56
N VAL A 125 42.50 -34.32 -1.63
CA VAL A 125 41.65 -34.08 -0.44
C VAL A 125 42.36 -34.63 0.82
N ILE A 126 41.78 -34.35 2.01
CA ILE A 126 41.91 -35.05 3.32
C ILE A 126 42.62 -34.24 4.45
N SER A 127 42.02 -34.36 5.64
CA SER A 127 42.31 -33.77 6.97
C SER A 127 43.45 -34.47 7.74
N TYR A 128 43.76 -34.05 8.99
CA TYR A 128 43.52 -34.93 10.19
C TYR A 128 43.83 -34.33 11.58
N SER A 129 42.99 -34.73 12.56
CA SER A 129 43.27 -35.00 14.01
C SER A 129 43.62 -33.89 15.03
N ALA A 130 43.28 -34.21 16.29
CA ALA A 130 43.61 -33.51 17.54
C ALA A 130 44.26 -34.50 18.55
N ILE A 131 44.65 -34.04 19.75
CA ILE A 131 45.24 -34.85 20.84
C ILE A 131 44.56 -34.50 22.18
N ALA A 132 44.48 -35.44 23.14
CA ALA A 132 43.79 -35.26 24.43
C ALA A 132 44.38 -36.09 25.60
N ALA A 133 44.03 -35.71 26.85
CA ALA A 133 44.30 -36.42 28.13
C ALA A 133 45.79 -36.42 28.60
N PRO A 134 46.16 -36.68 29.89
CA PRO A 134 45.46 -37.39 30.99
C PRO A 134 45.21 -36.55 32.28
N GLY A 135 44.99 -37.19 33.46
CA GLY A 135 44.64 -36.52 34.73
C GLY A 135 44.96 -37.31 36.03
N THR A 136 44.24 -37.01 37.13
CA THR A 136 44.48 -37.37 38.58
C THR A 136 45.55 -36.48 39.28
N ALA A 137 45.61 -36.24 40.61
CA ALA A 137 44.96 -36.87 41.78
C ALA A 137 44.53 -35.86 42.92
N LYS A 138 44.61 -36.22 44.22
CA LYS A 138 43.86 -35.63 45.37
C LYS A 138 44.59 -34.62 46.31
N ALA A 139 43.79 -33.70 46.89
CA ALA A 139 43.70 -33.09 48.26
C ALA A 139 44.88 -33.08 49.28
N PRO A 140 44.91 -32.08 50.19
CA PRO A 140 44.53 -32.31 51.61
C PRO A 140 43.64 -31.19 52.27
N THR A 141 43.42 -31.23 53.60
CA THR A 141 42.35 -30.52 54.36
C THR A 141 42.72 -30.12 55.82
N GLN A 142 41.81 -29.39 56.53
CA GLN A 142 41.74 -29.01 57.99
C GLN A 142 42.37 -27.62 58.34
N SER A 143 41.85 -26.76 59.27
CA SER A 143 40.67 -26.67 60.20
C SER A 143 40.34 -25.14 60.43
N THR A 144 39.50 -24.50 61.30
CA THR A 144 38.57 -24.68 62.47
C THR A 144 37.66 -23.40 62.47
N VAL A 145 36.44 -23.16 63.02
CA VAL A 145 35.65 -23.52 64.24
C VAL A 145 36.20 -22.87 65.54
N PRO A 146 35.43 -22.26 66.51
CA PRO A 146 33.95 -22.15 66.75
C PRO A 146 33.33 -20.76 66.38
N ALA A 147 32.01 -20.48 66.25
CA ALA A 147 30.74 -20.79 67.00
C ALA A 147 30.47 -19.82 68.20
N GLU A 148 29.26 -19.38 68.59
CA GLU A 148 27.85 -19.71 68.18
C GLU A 148 26.78 -18.64 68.67
N ALA A 149 25.47 -18.98 68.56
CA ALA A 149 24.26 -18.50 69.32
C ALA A 149 23.37 -17.26 68.93
N ALA A 150 22.06 -17.56 68.76
CA ALA A 150 20.84 -16.79 69.12
C ALA A 150 20.25 -15.59 68.28
N ILE A 151 18.95 -15.33 68.53
CA ILE A 151 17.87 -14.60 67.77
C ILE A 151 17.10 -13.70 68.79
N PRO A 152 16.27 -12.65 68.47
CA PRO A 152 15.88 -11.95 67.22
C PRO A 152 16.07 -10.40 67.22
N GLY A 153 15.73 -9.69 66.12
CA GLY A 153 15.09 -8.35 66.25
C GLY A 153 15.29 -7.28 65.15
N ALA A 154 14.23 -7.03 64.36
CA ALA A 154 13.81 -5.75 63.75
C ALA A 154 14.69 -4.94 62.74
N THR A 155 14.06 -4.71 61.56
CA THR A 155 14.04 -3.47 60.74
C THR A 155 15.23 -3.00 59.85
N THR A 156 14.90 -2.96 58.55
CA THR A 156 15.25 -1.95 57.52
C THR A 156 16.62 -1.93 56.80
N SER A 157 16.47 -2.01 55.46
CA SER A 157 17.29 -1.38 54.40
C SER A 157 18.48 -2.13 53.76
N SER A 158 18.60 -1.89 52.45
CA SER A 158 19.76 -2.08 51.56
C SER A 158 20.24 -3.50 51.20
N ALA A 159 20.23 -3.77 49.89
CA ALA A 159 21.13 -4.72 49.23
C ALA A 159 21.48 -4.21 47.82
N LYS A 160 22.77 -4.14 47.53
CA LYS A 160 23.40 -3.85 46.23
C LYS A 160 24.46 -4.94 46.00
N PRO A 161 24.98 -5.15 44.77
CA PRO A 161 24.39 -4.91 43.45
C PRO A 161 24.43 -6.18 42.56
N SER A 162 23.68 -6.20 41.45
CA SER A 162 23.89 -7.18 40.37
C SER A 162 25.03 -6.76 39.44
N ALA A 163 25.55 -7.71 38.64
CA ALA A 163 26.63 -7.47 37.68
C ALA A 163 26.30 -6.36 36.65
N ALA A 164 27.31 -5.61 36.23
CA ALA A 164 27.16 -4.46 35.35
C ALA A 164 26.90 -4.87 33.90
N THR A 165 25.85 -4.31 33.28
CA THR A 165 25.65 -4.31 31.82
C THR A 165 26.20 -3.01 31.25
N SER A 166 26.87 -3.06 30.09
CA SER A 166 27.42 -1.87 29.44
C SER A 166 26.31 -0.93 28.95
N PRO A 167 26.39 0.39 29.23
CA PRO A 167 25.33 1.34 28.88
C PRO A 167 25.32 1.65 27.38
N LYS A 168 24.11 1.78 26.80
CA LYS A 168 23.91 2.22 25.42
C LYS A 168 24.40 3.68 25.24
N PRO A 169 24.93 4.06 24.06
CA PRO A 169 25.46 5.40 23.83
C PRO A 169 24.37 6.48 23.94
N VAL A 170 24.46 7.28 24.98
CA VAL A 170 23.56 8.43 25.22
C VAL A 170 23.85 9.54 24.20
N SER A 171 22.81 9.97 23.47
CA SER A 171 22.86 11.05 22.46
C SER A 171 23.51 12.33 23.01
N PRO A 172 24.31 13.08 22.22
CA PRO A 172 24.92 14.33 22.66
C PRO A 172 23.91 15.30 23.29
N TYR A 173 22.79 15.57 22.61
CA TYR A 173 21.73 16.48 23.08
C TYR A 173 21.11 16.06 24.42
N GLN A 174 21.05 14.75 24.72
CA GLN A 174 20.55 14.24 26.01
C GLN A 174 21.50 14.57 27.17
N ARG A 175 22.82 14.66 26.91
CA ARG A 175 23.83 15.05 27.91
C ARG A 175 23.84 16.56 28.19
N MET A 176 23.17 17.33 27.32
CA MET A 176 23.18 18.80 27.33
C MET A 176 21.99 19.39 28.09
N VAL A 177 21.09 18.58 28.64
CA VAL A 177 20.03 19.02 29.56
C VAL A 177 20.64 19.86 30.70
N GLY A 178 19.99 20.98 31.03
CA GLY A 178 20.44 21.97 32.00
C GLY A 178 21.57 22.90 31.56
N HIS A 179 22.19 22.70 30.40
CA HIS A 179 23.23 23.62 29.91
C HIS A 179 22.60 24.86 29.28
N GLU A 180 23.25 26.02 29.43
CA GLU A 180 22.92 27.22 28.64
C GLU A 180 23.48 27.04 27.22
N VAL A 181 22.64 27.20 26.20
CA VAL A 181 23.01 27.01 24.80
C VAL A 181 22.58 28.18 23.92
N VAL A 182 23.38 28.44 22.88
CA VAL A 182 22.95 29.16 21.67
C VAL A 182 22.70 28.12 20.59
N VAL A 183 21.51 28.14 19.99
CA VAL A 183 21.15 27.33 18.83
C VAL A 183 20.90 28.27 17.66
N THR A 184 21.74 28.21 16.63
CA THR A 184 21.45 28.86 15.34
C THR A 184 20.80 27.84 14.43
N THR A 185 19.67 28.20 13.82
CA THR A 185 18.92 27.30 12.94
C THR A 185 19.34 27.40 11.46
N THR A 186 18.82 26.50 10.64
CA THR A 186 19.02 26.47 9.18
C THR A 186 18.46 27.71 8.46
N ASP A 187 17.52 28.42 9.09
CA ASP A 187 16.92 29.69 8.69
C ASP A 187 17.51 30.90 9.45
N GLU A 188 18.75 30.74 9.93
CA GLU A 188 19.58 31.72 10.67
C GLU A 188 18.98 32.26 11.98
N GLN A 189 17.84 31.72 12.45
CA GLN A 189 17.24 32.15 13.71
C GLN A 189 18.10 31.71 14.90
N VAL A 190 18.43 32.67 15.77
CA VAL A 190 19.30 32.44 16.93
C VAL A 190 18.45 32.33 18.19
N HIS A 191 18.25 31.10 18.65
CA HIS A 191 17.62 30.80 19.93
C HIS A 191 18.69 30.76 21.03
N ARG A 192 18.34 31.26 22.22
CA ARG A 192 19.19 31.21 23.42
C ARG A 192 18.35 30.78 24.61
N GLY A 193 18.84 29.83 25.40
CA GLY A 193 18.09 29.32 26.54
C GLY A 193 18.77 28.15 27.22
N ILE A 194 18.13 27.63 28.26
CA ILE A 194 18.55 26.42 28.96
C ILE A 194 17.86 25.22 28.31
N VAL A 195 18.61 24.14 28.02
CA VAL A 195 18.02 22.89 27.50
C VAL A 195 17.16 22.24 28.58
N TYR A 196 15.85 22.27 28.41
CA TYR A 196 14.90 21.66 29.35
C TYR A 196 14.81 20.15 29.15
N VAL A 197 14.61 19.70 27.91
CA VAL A 197 14.59 18.28 27.55
C VAL A 197 14.99 18.09 26.09
N TYR A 198 15.51 16.91 25.77
CA TYR A 198 15.62 16.40 24.41
C TYR A 198 14.71 15.17 24.26
N ASP A 199 13.84 15.18 23.26
CA ASP A 199 13.02 14.01 22.91
C ASP A 199 13.69 13.24 21.76
N PRO A 200 14.21 12.02 21.99
CA PRO A 200 14.86 11.21 20.96
C PRO A 200 13.89 10.55 19.97
N ARG A 201 12.59 10.47 20.28
CA ARG A 201 11.55 9.97 19.36
C ARG A 201 11.09 11.06 18.40
N LEU A 202 10.88 12.28 18.91
CA LEU A 202 10.46 13.44 18.12
C LEU A 202 11.63 14.20 17.47
N GLN A 203 12.88 13.89 17.88
CA GLN A 203 14.09 14.61 17.47
C GLN A 203 13.99 16.11 17.75
N CYS A 204 13.44 16.46 18.93
CA CYS A 204 13.17 17.83 19.36
C CYS A 204 14.03 18.21 20.57
N LEU A 205 14.76 19.32 20.45
CA LEU A 205 15.40 20.01 21.56
C LEU A 205 14.44 21.08 22.09
N VAL A 206 14.20 21.10 23.40
CA VAL A 206 13.29 22.04 24.06
C VAL A 206 14.10 23.00 24.91
N LEU A 207 13.97 24.31 24.65
CA LEU A 207 14.68 25.37 25.38
C LEU A 207 13.71 26.21 26.22
N ILE A 208 14.13 26.60 27.42
CA ILE A 208 13.53 27.72 28.17
C ILE A 208 14.26 28.99 27.71
N SER A 209 13.61 29.80 26.87
CA SER A 209 14.26 30.89 26.13
C SER A 209 14.07 32.28 26.75
N GLU A 210 13.04 32.46 27.58
CA GLU A 210 12.81 33.72 28.32
C GLU A 210 13.17 33.54 29.80
N LEU A 211 14.45 33.76 30.09
CA LEU A 211 14.99 33.94 31.44
C LEU A 211 14.76 35.39 31.91
N GLY A 212 14.34 35.57 33.15
CA GLY A 212 14.09 36.88 33.76
C GLY A 212 15.38 37.69 34.01
N PRO A 213 15.29 39.01 34.29
CA PRO A 213 16.47 39.86 34.51
C PRO A 213 17.38 39.37 35.65
N GLU A 214 16.79 39.00 36.79
CA GLU A 214 17.53 38.42 37.92
C GLU A 214 18.17 37.08 37.56
N GLU A 215 17.46 36.22 36.84
CA GLU A 215 17.91 34.87 36.48
C GLU A 215 19.16 34.95 35.59
N ARG A 216 19.16 35.90 34.64
CA ARG A 216 20.35 36.24 33.83
C ARG A 216 21.49 36.77 34.69
N SER A 217 21.20 37.61 35.68
CA SER A 217 22.20 38.13 36.60
C SER A 217 22.88 37.00 37.39
N ARG A 218 22.08 36.10 37.98
CA ARG A 218 22.58 34.94 38.75
C ARG A 218 23.42 34.01 37.86
N LEU A 219 22.91 33.60 36.70
CA LEU A 219 23.66 32.78 35.72
C LEU A 219 24.96 33.45 35.24
N SER A 220 24.98 34.78 35.08
CA SER A 220 26.20 35.51 34.72
C SER A 220 27.24 35.57 35.85
N SER A 221 26.81 35.52 37.11
CA SER A 221 27.70 35.47 38.27
C SER A 221 28.28 34.07 38.53
N GLU A 222 27.56 33.01 38.15
CA GLU A 222 28.00 31.61 38.28
C GLU A 222 29.15 31.21 37.31
N ALA A 223 29.48 32.07 36.32
CA ALA A 223 30.28 31.69 35.15
C ALA A 223 31.78 32.08 35.16
N GLY A 224 32.34 32.58 36.28
CA GLY A 224 33.61 33.32 36.25
C GLY A 224 34.78 32.81 37.11
N THR A 225 35.70 32.01 36.54
CA THR A 225 37.05 31.82 37.13
C THR A 225 38.20 31.51 36.12
N SER A 226 38.76 32.55 35.47
CA SER A 226 40.15 32.63 34.92
C SER A 226 40.64 31.65 33.81
N PRO A 227 41.81 31.92 33.16
CA PRO A 227 42.62 33.15 33.07
C PRO A 227 42.85 33.65 31.61
N ARG A 228 43.61 34.76 31.42
CA ARG A 228 43.93 35.39 30.11
C ARG A 228 45.33 36.04 30.05
N PRO A 229 46.08 35.87 28.94
CA PRO A 229 46.89 36.95 28.32
C PRO A 229 46.72 36.98 26.77
N ALA A 230 47.09 37.99 25.98
CA ALA A 230 47.43 39.41 26.20
C ALA A 230 47.10 40.25 24.92
N SER A 231 47.58 41.50 24.82
CA SER A 231 47.37 42.52 23.77
C SER A 231 47.73 42.12 22.32
N GLY A 232 47.20 42.76 21.27
CA GLY A 232 46.20 43.86 21.19
C GLY A 232 46.22 44.63 19.85
N ALA A 233 45.17 45.42 19.57
CA ALA A 233 45.07 46.37 18.44
C ALA A 233 43.95 47.42 18.70
N THR A 234 43.92 48.51 17.92
CA THR A 234 43.12 49.73 18.20
C THR A 234 41.70 49.78 17.61
N SER A 235 40.91 50.74 18.10
CA SER A 235 39.50 50.99 17.77
C SER A 235 39.26 51.70 16.43
N THR A 236 38.13 51.40 15.78
CA THR A 236 37.23 52.43 15.24
C THR A 236 35.80 51.87 15.14
N ALA A 237 34.78 52.75 15.10
CA ALA A 237 33.38 52.39 15.31
C ALA A 237 32.54 52.38 14.01
N ALA A 238 31.49 51.55 13.98
CA ALA A 238 30.43 51.62 12.98
C ALA A 238 29.03 51.51 13.63
N ILE A 239 28.29 52.59 13.44
CA ILE A 239 26.88 52.87 13.73
C ILE A 239 25.96 51.63 13.69
N GLY A 240 25.09 51.49 14.70
CA GLY A 240 24.05 50.45 14.70
C GLY A 240 22.83 50.83 13.85
N MET A 241 22.24 49.83 13.18
CA MET A 241 20.93 49.91 12.55
C MET A 241 20.03 48.82 13.14
N ALA A 242 18.95 49.21 13.81
CA ALA A 242 17.96 48.28 14.33
C ALA A 242 16.97 47.91 13.22
N TYR A 243 17.02 46.66 12.76
CA TYR A 243 15.98 46.12 11.89
C TYR A 243 14.79 45.62 12.75
N PRO A 244 13.55 46.04 12.47
CA PRO A 244 12.38 45.59 13.22
C PRO A 244 12.11 44.10 12.95
N ALA A 245 11.78 43.35 14.00
CA ALA A 245 11.44 41.94 13.87
C ALA A 245 10.10 41.75 13.12
N PRO A 246 10.01 40.83 12.14
CA PRO A 246 8.76 40.53 11.46
C PRO A 246 7.71 39.97 12.43
N ASN A 247 6.50 40.54 12.41
CA ASN A 247 5.36 40.07 13.19
C ASN A 247 4.88 38.70 12.68
N SER A 248 5.46 37.61 13.21
CA SER A 248 4.90 36.27 13.06
C SER A 248 3.99 35.96 14.26
N GLN A 249 2.68 35.89 14.02
CA GLN A 249 1.69 35.47 15.03
C GLN A 249 1.73 33.94 15.28
N ARG A 250 2.91 33.39 15.58
CA ARG A 250 2.98 32.08 16.24
C ARG A 250 2.54 32.25 17.69
N SER A 251 1.58 31.43 18.12
CA SER A 251 1.17 31.35 19.51
C SER A 251 2.38 31.05 20.41
N GLN A 252 2.77 32.01 21.26
CA GLN A 252 3.92 31.85 22.15
C GLN A 252 3.67 30.70 23.13
N ILE A 253 4.38 29.59 22.95
CA ILE A 253 4.27 28.43 23.84
C ILE A 253 4.94 28.79 25.17
N LYS A 254 4.20 28.66 26.27
CA LYS A 254 4.64 29.03 27.61
C LYS A 254 4.47 27.86 28.58
N ASN A 255 5.43 27.67 29.49
CA ASN A 255 5.37 26.63 30.52
C ASN A 255 4.27 26.93 31.57
N SER A 256 4.12 26.07 32.58
CA SER A 256 3.20 26.30 33.72
C SER A 256 3.37 27.70 34.33
N GLN A 257 4.62 28.13 34.57
CA GLN A 257 5.02 29.43 35.10
C GLN A 257 4.87 30.63 34.13
N GLY A 258 4.50 30.41 32.86
CA GLY A 258 4.38 31.47 31.86
C GLY A 258 5.65 31.85 31.10
N LYS A 259 6.78 31.15 31.31
CA LYS A 259 8.04 31.38 30.57
C LYS A 259 7.99 30.77 29.18
N ARG A 260 8.50 31.49 28.16
CA ARG A 260 8.55 30.99 26.78
C ARG A 260 9.40 29.73 26.64
N ILE A 261 8.84 28.75 25.93
CA ILE A 261 9.51 27.55 25.45
C ILE A 261 9.72 27.69 23.94
N ASP A 262 10.93 27.44 23.45
CA ASP A 262 11.18 27.15 22.04
C ASP A 262 11.34 25.64 21.83
N LEU A 263 10.68 25.08 20.81
CA LEU A 263 10.84 23.69 20.39
C LEU A 263 11.53 23.66 19.03
N ILE A 264 12.76 23.15 19.00
CA ILE A 264 13.63 23.16 17.83
C ILE A 264 13.91 21.72 17.41
N LYS A 265 13.54 21.33 16.18
CA LYS A 265 13.90 20.00 15.67
C LYS A 265 15.39 19.96 15.37
N VAL A 266 16.07 18.89 15.78
CA VAL A 266 17.53 18.72 15.60
C VAL A 266 17.96 18.89 14.13
N LYS A 267 17.14 18.43 13.18
CA LYS A 267 17.39 18.60 11.73
C LYS A 267 17.39 20.06 11.23
N HIS A 268 16.96 21.02 12.06
CA HIS A 268 16.99 22.45 11.76
C HIS A 268 18.06 23.19 12.57
N ILE A 269 18.91 22.49 13.34
CA ILE A 269 20.04 23.09 14.04
C ILE A 269 21.22 23.18 13.05
N LYS A 270 21.59 24.41 12.66
CA LYS A 270 22.77 24.71 11.84
C LYS A 270 24.04 24.70 12.69
N SER A 271 23.97 25.24 13.91
CA SER A 271 25.03 25.11 14.91
C SER A 271 24.47 25.22 16.33
N LEU A 272 25.19 24.64 17.29
CA LEU A 272 24.88 24.75 18.71
C LEU A 272 26.16 25.01 19.49
N VAL A 273 26.20 26.10 20.25
CA VAL A 273 27.30 26.47 21.14
C VAL A 273 26.83 26.38 22.60
N VAL A 274 27.49 25.55 23.40
CA VAL A 274 27.32 25.54 24.86
C VAL A 274 28.00 26.78 25.44
N ARG A 275 27.27 27.56 26.25
CA ARG A 275 27.81 28.74 26.95
C ARG A 275 28.25 28.43 28.38
N ALA A 276 27.46 27.62 29.09
CA ALA A 276 27.72 27.27 30.49
C ALA A 276 27.21 25.85 30.82
N PRO A 277 27.88 25.12 31.74
CA PRO A 277 27.36 23.90 32.34
C PRO A 277 26.17 24.19 33.30
N PRO A 278 25.40 23.18 33.72
CA PRO A 278 24.25 23.33 34.61
C PRO A 278 24.63 23.75 36.05
N GLY A 279 24.66 25.06 36.28
CA GLY A 279 24.78 25.68 37.60
C GLY A 279 23.50 25.56 38.46
N PRO A 280 23.53 26.01 39.74
CA PRO A 280 22.38 25.93 40.65
C PRO A 280 21.11 26.56 40.08
N THR A 281 21.19 27.79 39.57
CA THR A 281 20.05 28.51 38.97
C THR A 281 19.44 27.73 37.80
N ALA A 282 20.27 27.01 37.02
CA ALA A 282 19.78 26.21 35.89
C ALA A 282 19.00 24.95 36.33
N ARG A 283 19.32 24.35 37.49
CA ARG A 283 18.62 23.15 37.99
C ARG A 283 17.25 23.49 38.58
N GLU A 284 17.16 24.58 39.34
CA GLU A 284 15.89 25.13 39.86
C GLU A 284 14.87 25.37 38.71
N LEU A 285 15.36 25.81 37.55
CA LEU A 285 14.55 26.04 36.34
C LEU A 285 14.13 24.76 35.61
N LEU A 286 14.86 23.65 35.77
CA LEU A 286 14.43 22.34 35.26
C LEU A 286 13.34 21.73 36.16
N GLU A 287 13.58 21.74 37.47
CA GLU A 287 12.72 21.09 38.47
C GLU A 287 11.36 21.78 38.62
N SER A 288 11.31 23.10 38.44
CA SER A 288 10.09 23.90 38.59
C SER A 288 9.28 24.09 37.29
N ALA A 289 9.82 23.71 36.12
CA ALA A 289 9.14 23.83 34.84
C ALA A 289 8.31 22.57 34.53
N THR A 290 6.99 22.74 34.43
CA THR A 290 6.04 21.69 34.04
C THR A 290 5.20 22.10 32.83
N PRO A 291 4.83 21.17 31.92
CA PRO A 291 3.90 21.47 30.83
C PRO A 291 2.47 21.63 31.35
N ARG A 292 1.69 22.55 30.77
CA ARG A 292 0.26 22.71 31.09
C ARG A 292 -0.55 21.58 30.45
N SER A 293 -1.54 21.05 31.18
CA SER A 293 -2.49 20.08 30.64
C SER A 293 -3.48 20.73 29.65
N VAL A 294 -3.96 19.95 28.69
CA VAL A 294 -4.97 20.39 27.72
C VAL A 294 -6.36 20.29 28.34
N ASN A 295 -7.13 21.38 28.32
CA ASN A 295 -8.52 21.38 28.78
C ASN A 295 -9.41 20.75 27.70
N LEU A 296 -9.78 19.48 27.89
CA LEU A 296 -10.58 18.69 26.95
C LEU A 296 -12.02 19.22 26.83
N GLU A 297 -12.59 19.77 27.90
CA GLU A 297 -13.95 20.32 27.93
C GLU A 297 -14.12 21.45 26.91
N LYS A 298 -13.15 22.38 26.86
CA LYS A 298 -13.09 23.46 25.86
C LYS A 298 -12.75 22.98 24.45
N VAL A 299 -12.37 21.72 24.24
CA VAL A 299 -12.26 21.12 22.89
C VAL A 299 -13.63 20.57 22.50
N ARG A 300 -14.26 19.79 23.39
CA ARG A 300 -15.61 19.24 23.21
C ARG A 300 -16.64 20.32 22.91
N GLN A 301 -16.69 21.41 23.69
CA GLN A 301 -17.63 22.51 23.50
C GLN A 301 -17.54 23.17 22.10
N ARG A 302 -16.36 23.18 21.47
CA ARG A 302 -16.18 23.69 20.10
C ARG A 302 -16.62 22.67 19.05
N TYR A 303 -16.38 21.39 19.28
CA TYR A 303 -16.93 20.32 18.43
C TYR A 303 -18.47 20.33 18.46
N ASP A 304 -19.06 20.37 19.65
CA ASP A 304 -20.51 20.40 19.87
C ASP A 304 -21.18 21.69 19.32
N GLN A 305 -20.42 22.76 19.07
CA GLN A 305 -20.91 23.96 18.37
C GLN A 305 -20.84 23.78 16.85
N ASN A 306 -19.65 23.44 16.32
CA ASN A 306 -19.44 23.26 14.88
C ASN A 306 -20.40 22.22 14.27
N LEU A 307 -20.73 21.15 15.01
CA LEU A 307 -21.67 20.12 14.58
C LEU A 307 -23.08 20.70 14.31
N ARG A 308 -23.60 21.52 15.24
CA ARG A 308 -24.92 22.16 15.09
C ARG A 308 -24.95 23.20 13.96
N GLU A 309 -23.84 23.91 13.74
CA GLU A 309 -23.71 24.86 12.62
C GLU A 309 -23.68 24.13 11.26
N ALA A 310 -23.10 22.92 11.20
CA ALA A 310 -23.16 22.06 10.02
C ALA A 310 -24.57 21.48 9.79
N GLU A 311 -25.21 20.91 10.82
CA GLU A 311 -26.59 20.39 10.75
C GLU A 311 -27.59 21.45 10.26
N ALA A 312 -27.52 22.67 10.82
CA ALA A 312 -28.35 23.80 10.41
C ALA A 312 -28.06 24.33 8.99
N SER A 313 -26.92 23.94 8.39
CA SER A 313 -26.57 24.26 7.01
C SER A 313 -27.07 23.20 6.02
N VAL A 314 -27.04 21.91 6.39
CA VAL A 314 -27.59 20.82 5.57
C VAL A 314 -29.10 20.97 5.35
N LEU A 315 -29.84 21.40 6.38
CA LEU A 315 -31.31 21.61 6.30
C LEU A 315 -31.76 22.71 5.31
N LYS A 316 -30.83 23.48 4.74
CA LYS A 316 -31.10 24.51 3.73
C LYS A 316 -31.00 24.00 2.29
N ILE A 317 -30.51 22.77 2.09
CA ILE A 317 -30.31 22.17 0.78
C ILE A 317 -31.57 21.39 0.37
N GLY A 318 -32.13 21.71 -0.80
CA GLY A 318 -33.33 21.05 -1.32
C GLY A 318 -33.02 19.69 -1.91
N VAL A 319 -33.85 18.69 -1.63
CA VAL A 319 -33.66 17.31 -2.10
C VAL A 319 -34.44 17.09 -3.40
N GLY A 320 -33.73 16.93 -4.51
CA GLY A 320 -34.33 16.69 -5.84
C GLY A 320 -34.86 17.95 -6.54
N VAL A 321 -34.47 19.15 -6.08
CA VAL A 321 -34.93 20.44 -6.62
C VAL A 321 -33.99 20.95 -7.72
N THR A 322 -34.48 21.88 -8.55
CA THR A 322 -33.67 22.47 -9.62
C THR A 322 -32.70 23.54 -9.06
N ARG A 323 -31.74 23.98 -9.89
CA ARG A 323 -30.78 25.01 -9.47
C ARG A 323 -31.48 26.34 -9.19
N GLU A 324 -32.48 26.67 -10.00
CA GLU A 324 -33.32 27.87 -9.90
C GLU A 324 -34.08 27.85 -8.56
N ALA A 325 -34.64 26.70 -8.19
CA ALA A 325 -35.31 26.49 -6.91
C ALA A 325 -34.37 26.75 -5.71
N GLN A 326 -33.16 26.20 -5.73
CA GLN A 326 -32.18 26.44 -4.67
C GLN A 326 -31.76 27.93 -4.65
N CYS A 327 -31.59 28.58 -5.79
CA CYS A 327 -31.30 30.02 -5.84
C CYS A 327 -32.45 30.88 -5.28
N VAL A 328 -33.71 30.53 -5.53
CA VAL A 328 -34.88 31.19 -4.92
C VAL A 328 -34.91 30.97 -3.40
N PHE A 329 -34.63 29.75 -2.94
CA PHE A 329 -34.51 29.44 -1.51
C PHE A 329 -33.37 30.22 -0.85
N ASP A 330 -32.21 30.29 -1.48
CA ASP A 330 -31.02 31.01 -0.99
C ASP A 330 -31.20 32.54 -1.05
N ALA A 331 -32.08 33.05 -1.91
CA ALA A 331 -32.46 34.47 -1.91
C ALA A 331 -33.41 34.80 -0.76
N LEU A 332 -34.45 33.98 -0.57
CA LEU A 332 -35.47 34.20 0.46
C LEU A 332 -34.91 33.94 1.87
N SER A 333 -34.15 32.85 2.08
CA SER A 333 -33.59 32.46 3.38
C SER A 333 -32.54 33.43 3.96
N LYS A 334 -32.04 34.38 3.17
CA LYS A 334 -31.23 35.52 3.64
C LYS A 334 -32.04 36.57 4.41
N THR A 335 -33.37 36.59 4.25
CA THR A 335 -34.24 37.67 4.74
C THR A 335 -35.51 37.19 5.46
N LEU A 336 -35.94 35.95 5.23
CA LEU A 336 -37.15 35.34 5.79
C LEU A 336 -36.86 33.89 6.22
N PRO A 337 -37.43 33.37 7.32
CA PRO A 337 -37.40 31.95 7.65
C PRO A 337 -37.98 31.11 6.50
N CYS A 338 -37.16 30.22 5.94
CA CYS A 338 -37.53 29.32 4.86
C CYS A 338 -37.14 27.88 5.21
N ARG A 339 -37.96 26.91 4.80
CA ARG A 339 -37.67 25.47 4.89
C ARG A 339 -38.17 24.73 3.66
N TRP A 340 -37.55 23.60 3.35
CA TRP A 340 -38.03 22.71 2.29
C TRP A 340 -39.22 21.88 2.77
N ALA A 341 -40.18 21.66 1.88
CA ALA A 341 -41.25 20.68 2.01
C ALA A 341 -41.25 19.83 0.73
N LYS A 342 -40.42 18.79 0.71
CA LYS A 342 -40.00 18.09 -0.52
C LYS A 342 -39.40 19.09 -1.53
N ASP A 343 -40.01 19.22 -2.69
CA ASP A 343 -39.73 20.08 -3.83
C ASP A 343 -40.49 21.41 -3.79
N SER A 344 -40.97 21.84 -2.63
CA SER A 344 -41.65 23.13 -2.46
C SER A 344 -40.98 23.96 -1.36
N ILE A 345 -40.85 25.26 -1.59
CA ILE A 345 -40.28 26.21 -0.61
C ILE A 345 -41.40 26.69 0.30
N VAL A 346 -41.26 26.49 1.60
CA VAL A 346 -42.16 27.06 2.60
C VAL A 346 -41.48 28.28 3.23
N VAL A 347 -42.08 29.46 3.06
CA VAL A 347 -41.65 30.73 3.64
C VAL A 347 -42.60 31.09 4.79
N LEU A 348 -42.04 31.29 5.99
CA LEU A 348 -42.77 31.66 7.21
C LEU A 348 -43.95 30.72 7.59
N ASP A 349 -43.98 29.49 7.06
CA ASP A 349 -45.08 28.52 7.21
C ASP A 349 -46.45 28.97 6.65
N GLU A 350 -46.52 30.14 6.01
CA GLU A 350 -47.76 30.75 5.46
C GLU A 350 -47.78 30.87 3.93
N VAL A 351 -46.60 30.90 3.28
CA VAL A 351 -46.46 31.01 1.81
C VAL A 351 -45.71 29.79 1.28
N LEU A 352 -46.29 29.14 0.28
CA LEU A 352 -45.75 27.97 -0.41
C LEU A 352 -45.37 28.34 -1.84
N ILE A 353 -44.14 28.06 -2.27
CA ILE A 353 -43.68 28.23 -3.65
C ILE A 353 -43.45 26.84 -4.25
N ASN A 354 -44.28 26.49 -5.23
CA ASN A 354 -44.26 25.20 -5.91
C ASN A 354 -43.50 25.30 -7.24
N PRO A 355 -42.98 24.18 -7.81
CA PRO A 355 -42.44 24.15 -9.18
C PRO A 355 -43.45 24.68 -10.21
N PRO A 356 -43.04 25.42 -11.27
CA PRO A 356 -41.67 25.81 -11.66
C PRO A 356 -41.08 27.02 -10.88
N TYR A 357 -41.58 27.30 -9.68
CA TYR A 357 -41.05 28.30 -8.74
C TYR A 357 -41.11 29.76 -9.23
N GLN A 358 -42.01 30.07 -10.17
CA GLN A 358 -42.25 31.44 -10.61
C GLN A 358 -43.17 32.19 -9.63
N PRO A 359 -43.20 33.54 -9.65
CA PRO A 359 -44.02 34.35 -8.75
C PRO A 359 -45.52 34.02 -8.82
N GLU A 360 -46.00 33.47 -9.92
CA GLU A 360 -47.37 33.00 -10.15
C GLU A 360 -47.66 31.69 -9.40
N ASN A 361 -46.63 30.89 -9.10
CA ASN A 361 -46.71 29.62 -8.35
C ASN A 361 -46.61 29.80 -6.82
N CYS A 362 -46.40 31.03 -6.34
CA CYS A 362 -46.50 31.38 -4.94
C CYS A 362 -47.97 31.37 -4.49
N VAL A 363 -48.32 30.48 -3.56
CA VAL A 363 -49.66 30.30 -2.98
C VAL A 363 -49.62 30.61 -1.49
N ALA A 364 -50.63 31.29 -0.98
CA ALA A 364 -50.78 31.60 0.45
C ALA A 364 -52.24 31.50 0.88
N ASN A 365 -52.49 31.45 2.19
CA ASN A 365 -53.86 31.57 2.72
C ASN A 365 -54.39 33.02 2.57
N PRO A 366 -55.72 33.26 2.58
CA PRO A 366 -56.28 34.60 2.38
C PRO A 366 -55.82 35.65 3.40
N SER A 367 -55.49 35.23 4.63
CA SER A 367 -54.94 36.09 5.69
C SER A 367 -53.51 36.55 5.44
N ALA A 368 -52.72 35.81 4.64
CA ALA A 368 -51.32 36.09 4.35
C ALA A 368 -51.10 36.82 3.00
N ALA A 369 -52.14 37.42 2.41
CA ALA A 369 -52.06 38.08 1.10
C ALA A 369 -50.99 39.19 1.01
N SER A 370 -50.79 39.95 2.09
CA SER A 370 -49.73 40.99 2.19
C SER A 370 -48.32 40.40 2.33
N LEU A 371 -48.20 39.18 2.84
CA LEU A 371 -46.94 38.43 2.91
C LEU A 371 -46.59 37.83 1.54
N LEU A 372 -47.60 37.33 0.81
CA LEU A 372 -47.48 36.81 -0.55
C LEU A 372 -46.92 37.85 -1.52
N GLU A 373 -47.46 39.08 -1.51
CA GLU A 373 -46.94 40.20 -2.30
C GLU A 373 -45.48 40.52 -1.97
N ARG A 374 -45.10 40.47 -0.68
CA ARG A 374 -43.71 40.67 -0.25
C ARG A 374 -42.78 39.58 -0.77
N VAL A 375 -43.21 38.31 -0.77
CA VAL A 375 -42.43 37.18 -1.32
C VAL A 375 -42.26 37.31 -2.83
N LYS A 376 -43.34 37.58 -3.59
CA LYS A 376 -43.28 37.82 -5.05
C LYS A 376 -42.33 38.97 -5.42
N LYS A 377 -42.23 40.00 -4.57
CA LYS A 377 -41.36 41.17 -4.78
C LYS A 377 -39.89 40.94 -4.42
N VAL A 378 -39.57 39.97 -3.56
CA VAL A 378 -38.17 39.55 -3.28
C VAL A 378 -37.65 38.63 -4.39
N HIS A 379 -38.53 37.84 -5.00
CA HIS A 379 -38.21 36.99 -6.16
C HIS A 379 -37.82 37.83 -7.40
N HIS A 380 -38.60 38.85 -7.73
CA HIS A 380 -38.48 39.69 -8.93
C HIS A 380 -37.26 40.65 -9.03
N MET A 381 -36.17 40.48 -8.26
CA MET A 381 -34.99 41.35 -8.44
C MET A 381 -34.20 41.00 -9.72
N PRO A 382 -33.94 41.96 -10.63
CA PRO A 382 -33.38 41.66 -11.95
C PRO A 382 -31.89 41.28 -11.88
N GLY A 383 -31.59 40.01 -12.14
CA GLY A 383 -30.21 39.49 -12.20
C GLY A 383 -29.98 38.32 -13.15
N THR A 384 -31.03 37.72 -13.72
CA THR A 384 -30.96 36.53 -14.58
C THR A 384 -32.16 36.44 -15.53
N GLU A 385 -31.92 36.40 -16.84
CA GLU A 385 -32.73 35.68 -17.85
C GLU A 385 -31.94 35.65 -19.19
N PRO A 386 -31.85 34.49 -19.88
CA PRO A 386 -31.37 34.39 -21.26
C PRO A 386 -32.51 34.10 -22.24
N THR A 387 -32.49 34.71 -23.43
CA THR A 387 -33.45 34.41 -24.50
C THR A 387 -32.83 33.52 -25.58
N TYR A 388 -33.53 32.45 -25.94
CA TYR A 388 -33.28 31.62 -27.13
C TYR A 388 -34.56 31.53 -27.96
N SER A 389 -34.40 31.50 -29.28
CA SER A 389 -35.43 31.11 -30.24
C SER A 389 -34.81 30.14 -31.24
N VAL A 390 -35.53 29.07 -31.57
CA VAL A 390 -35.10 28.00 -32.48
C VAL A 390 -36.00 28.02 -33.72
N ASP A 391 -35.38 27.90 -34.90
CA ASP A 391 -35.90 27.49 -36.22
C ASP A 391 -34.73 27.65 -37.22
N ASP A 392 -34.52 26.90 -38.30
CA ASP A 392 -35.16 25.69 -38.84
C ASP A 392 -34.04 24.84 -39.53
N ALA A 393 -34.36 23.66 -40.08
CA ALA A 393 -33.39 22.67 -40.58
C ALA A 393 -33.12 22.69 -42.11
N THR A 394 -32.12 21.86 -42.51
CA THR A 394 -31.87 21.19 -43.82
C THR A 394 -30.57 21.54 -44.56
N HIS A 395 -30.21 20.62 -45.48
CA HIS A 395 -29.11 20.60 -46.46
C HIS A 395 -27.65 20.38 -45.99
N MET A 396 -27.19 19.14 -46.23
CA MET A 396 -25.83 18.87 -46.74
C MET A 396 -25.72 19.34 -48.20
N PRO A 397 -24.51 19.68 -48.69
CA PRO A 397 -23.81 18.69 -49.53
C PRO A 397 -22.28 18.61 -49.27
N ASP A 398 -21.62 17.83 -50.13
CA ASP A 398 -20.24 17.30 -50.04
C ASP A 398 -19.17 18.19 -50.75
N ALA A 399 -17.93 17.68 -50.84
CA ALA A 399 -16.81 18.04 -51.73
C ALA A 399 -15.61 18.83 -51.16
N THR A 400 -14.58 18.06 -50.82
CA THR A 400 -13.13 18.27 -51.12
C THR A 400 -12.67 19.56 -51.82
N ALA A 401 -11.66 20.24 -51.25
CA ALA A 401 -10.48 20.73 -51.99
C ALA A 401 -9.34 21.20 -51.05
N SER A 402 -8.10 21.16 -51.53
CA SER A 402 -6.94 21.81 -50.92
C SER A 402 -6.59 23.10 -51.68
N PHE A 403 -6.01 24.10 -51.00
CA PHE A 403 -4.63 24.58 -51.24
C PHE A 403 -4.22 25.67 -50.23
N ALA A 404 -2.98 26.14 -50.30
CA ALA A 404 -2.36 26.98 -49.30
C ALA A 404 -2.25 28.48 -49.69
N GLY A 405 -2.41 29.34 -48.68
CA GLY A 405 -1.60 30.56 -48.49
C GLY A 405 -1.95 31.82 -49.30
N MET A 406 -2.39 32.86 -48.59
CA MET A 406 -1.95 34.25 -48.80
C MET A 406 -2.15 35.09 -47.52
N SER A 407 -1.65 36.33 -47.47
CA SER A 407 -1.46 37.10 -46.23
C SER A 407 -1.85 38.58 -46.38
N LEU A 408 -2.48 39.13 -45.32
CA LEU A 408 -2.77 40.55 -45.04
C LEU A 408 -3.69 41.31 -46.03
N GLY A 409 -4.78 41.91 -45.52
CA GLY A 409 -5.80 42.57 -46.35
C GLY A 409 -6.82 43.51 -45.68
N ASP A 410 -6.51 44.06 -44.50
CA ASP A 410 -7.27 45.12 -43.78
C ASP A 410 -8.74 44.81 -43.36
N ARG A 411 -9.40 45.80 -42.75
CA ARG A 411 -10.53 45.68 -41.80
C ARG A 411 -11.91 45.52 -42.43
N SER A 412 -12.71 44.65 -41.81
CA SER A 412 -14.16 44.83 -41.64
C SER A 412 -14.50 44.89 -40.14
N ALA A 413 -15.67 45.42 -39.78
CA ALA A 413 -16.02 45.68 -38.38
C ALA A 413 -16.22 44.39 -37.56
N PRO A 414 -15.91 44.38 -36.25
CA PRO A 414 -16.23 43.25 -35.39
C PRO A 414 -17.75 43.05 -35.32
N GLY A 415 -18.19 41.81 -35.51
CA GLY A 415 -19.54 41.39 -35.14
C GLY A 415 -19.76 41.46 -33.61
N PRO A 416 -20.97 41.15 -33.12
CA PRO A 416 -21.24 41.14 -31.68
C PRO A 416 -20.29 40.18 -30.96
N ASP A 417 -19.49 40.75 -30.05
CA ASP A 417 -18.42 40.05 -29.34
C ASP A 417 -19.02 39.01 -28.37
N LEU A 418 -19.16 37.78 -28.85
CA LEU A 418 -19.57 36.61 -28.07
C LEU A 418 -18.50 36.32 -27.02
N LYS A 419 -18.61 37.00 -25.86
CA LYS A 419 -17.73 36.84 -24.70
C LYS A 419 -17.43 35.37 -24.44
N VAL A 420 -16.25 34.92 -24.84
CA VAL A 420 -15.78 33.56 -24.55
C VAL A 420 -15.67 33.44 -23.03
N PRO A 421 -16.36 32.48 -22.39
CA PRO A 421 -16.30 32.38 -20.95
C PRO A 421 -14.93 31.91 -20.48
N SER A 422 -14.52 32.44 -19.34
CA SER A 422 -13.31 32.02 -18.63
C SER A 422 -13.28 30.50 -18.39
N PRO A 423 -12.11 29.84 -18.50
CA PRO A 423 -11.99 28.40 -18.30
C PRO A 423 -12.54 27.93 -16.93
N LEU A 424 -13.57 27.08 -16.94
CA LEU A 424 -14.16 26.51 -15.75
C LEU A 424 -13.33 25.31 -15.27
N ILE A 425 -12.71 25.43 -14.09
CA ILE A 425 -12.04 24.32 -13.41
C ILE A 425 -13.12 23.46 -12.73
N VAL A 426 -13.05 22.13 -12.89
CA VAL A 426 -14.08 21.20 -12.38
C VAL A 426 -13.52 20.19 -11.37
N SER A 427 -12.30 19.69 -11.56
CA SER A 427 -11.76 18.61 -10.70
C SER A 427 -11.15 19.06 -9.37
N ILE A 428 -11.05 20.37 -9.10
CA ILE A 428 -10.37 20.94 -7.92
C ILE A 428 -10.94 22.32 -7.54
N GLN A 429 -10.93 22.66 -6.24
CA GLN A 429 -11.46 23.92 -5.71
C GLN A 429 -10.37 24.96 -5.39
N GLU A 430 -10.76 26.24 -5.30
CA GLU A 430 -9.90 27.35 -4.86
C GLU A 430 -9.42 27.11 -3.41
N GLY A 431 -8.10 27.19 -3.20
CA GLY A 431 -7.47 26.94 -1.91
C GLY A 431 -7.37 25.46 -1.51
N GLU A 432 -7.69 24.51 -2.40
CA GLU A 432 -7.62 23.08 -2.07
C GLU A 432 -6.17 22.65 -1.76
N THR A 433 -6.02 21.82 -0.72
CA THR A 433 -4.72 21.22 -0.36
C THR A 433 -4.52 19.89 -1.05
N VAL A 434 -3.46 19.78 -1.84
CA VAL A 434 -3.10 18.59 -2.63
C VAL A 434 -1.83 17.93 -2.11
N TYR A 435 -1.65 16.65 -2.44
CA TYR A 435 -0.58 15.80 -1.88
C TYR A 435 0.33 15.18 -2.95
N GLN A 436 -0.02 15.34 -4.22
CA GLN A 436 0.82 15.11 -5.39
C GLN A 436 1.53 16.38 -5.83
N ARG A 437 2.69 16.23 -6.46
CA ARG A 437 3.47 17.34 -7.02
C ARG A 437 2.98 17.79 -8.40
N VAL A 438 2.58 16.84 -9.24
CA VAL A 438 1.95 17.12 -10.53
C VAL A 438 0.46 16.81 -10.39
N LEU A 439 -0.36 17.85 -10.50
CA LEU A 439 -1.80 17.75 -10.38
C LEU A 439 -2.44 17.55 -11.75
N LEU A 440 -3.29 16.55 -11.91
CA LEU A 440 -4.20 16.42 -13.04
C LEU A 440 -5.43 17.31 -12.81
N ILE A 441 -5.71 18.20 -13.76
CA ILE A 441 -6.89 19.07 -13.77
C ILE A 441 -7.76 18.72 -14.97
N TYR A 442 -9.07 18.68 -14.73
CA TYR A 442 -10.12 18.59 -15.74
C TYR A 442 -11.05 19.80 -15.64
N GLY A 443 -11.50 20.29 -16.79
CA GLY A 443 -12.35 21.48 -16.87
C GLY A 443 -13.02 21.69 -18.23
N ARG A 444 -13.68 22.84 -18.36
CA ARG A 444 -14.33 23.31 -19.60
C ARG A 444 -13.74 24.64 -20.07
N ALA A 445 -13.57 24.83 -21.36
CA ALA A 445 -13.14 26.09 -21.99
C ALA A 445 -13.84 26.30 -23.34
N GLY A 446 -14.03 27.56 -23.73
CA GLY A 446 -14.82 27.91 -24.92
C GLY A 446 -16.34 27.97 -24.67
N PRO A 447 -17.16 28.23 -25.71
CA PRO A 447 -18.59 28.47 -25.56
C PRO A 447 -19.36 27.22 -25.07
N PRO A 448 -20.17 27.31 -23.99
CA PRO A 448 -20.89 26.15 -23.45
C PRO A 448 -21.86 25.54 -24.45
N HIS A 449 -22.05 24.22 -24.38
CA HIS A 449 -22.95 23.46 -25.26
C HIS A 449 -22.64 23.58 -26.77
N THR A 450 -21.38 23.86 -27.14
CA THR A 450 -20.93 23.90 -28.54
C THR A 450 -19.83 22.88 -28.84
N HIS A 451 -19.71 22.49 -30.11
CA HIS A 451 -18.57 21.74 -30.62
C HIS A 451 -17.34 22.65 -30.77
N PHE A 452 -16.66 22.90 -29.64
CA PHE A 452 -15.47 23.76 -29.57
C PHE A 452 -14.18 22.94 -29.47
N GLU A 453 -13.34 22.98 -30.52
CA GLU A 453 -11.93 22.62 -30.44
C GLU A 453 -11.05 23.87 -30.22
N GLY A 454 -9.93 23.69 -29.51
CA GLY A 454 -8.98 24.77 -29.25
C GLY A 454 -7.78 24.33 -28.41
N GLN A 455 -7.15 25.29 -27.73
CA GLN A 455 -6.10 25.02 -26.75
C GLN A 455 -6.32 25.82 -25.47
N ILE A 456 -6.04 25.19 -24.33
CA ILE A 456 -5.91 25.85 -23.04
C ILE A 456 -4.42 26.09 -22.79
N THR A 457 -4.04 27.34 -22.52
CA THR A 457 -2.69 27.66 -22.06
C THR A 457 -2.70 27.76 -20.54
N VAL A 458 -1.80 27.03 -19.89
CA VAL A 458 -1.65 26.98 -18.44
C VAL A 458 -0.33 27.63 -18.07
N TYR A 459 -0.34 28.48 -17.05
CA TYR A 459 0.83 29.13 -16.49
C TYR A 459 0.95 28.71 -15.01
N PRO A 460 1.71 27.64 -14.70
CA PRO A 460 1.99 27.24 -13.32
C PRO A 460 2.99 28.20 -12.69
N GLN A 461 2.86 28.48 -11.39
CA GLN A 461 3.81 29.33 -10.68
C GLN A 461 5.25 28.77 -10.79
N ASN A 462 6.20 29.63 -11.17
CA ASN A 462 7.62 29.33 -11.33
C ASN A 462 8.00 28.29 -12.43
N PHE A 463 7.07 27.78 -13.25
CA PHE A 463 7.35 26.86 -14.37
C PHE A 463 7.04 27.50 -15.74
N PRO A 464 7.51 26.92 -16.86
CA PRO A 464 7.09 27.33 -18.21
C PRO A 464 5.57 27.25 -18.41
N MET A 465 5.07 28.03 -19.38
CA MET A 465 3.69 27.85 -19.84
C MET A 465 3.54 26.53 -20.61
N GLN A 466 2.41 25.86 -20.42
CA GLN A 466 2.07 24.60 -21.10
C GLN A 466 0.80 24.76 -21.92
N ARG A 467 0.68 23.99 -23.01
CA ARG A 467 -0.49 24.03 -23.90
C ARG A 467 -1.11 22.64 -23.99
N TRP A 468 -2.41 22.56 -23.75
CA TRP A 468 -3.17 21.32 -23.75
C TRP A 468 -4.38 21.45 -24.70
N PRO A 469 -4.83 20.37 -25.36
CA PRO A 469 -5.94 20.42 -26.28
C PRO A 469 -7.28 20.66 -25.55
N VAL A 470 -8.18 21.42 -26.20
CA VAL A 470 -9.60 21.50 -25.87
C VAL A 470 -10.39 20.81 -26.97
N VAL A 471 -11.36 19.96 -26.63
CA VAL A 471 -12.23 19.22 -27.56
C VAL A 471 -13.65 19.14 -27.00
N ASP A 472 -14.65 19.53 -27.77
CA ASP A 472 -16.06 19.67 -27.32
C ASP A 472 -16.17 20.40 -25.98
N THR A 473 -15.46 21.53 -25.86
CA THR A 473 -15.21 22.33 -24.65
C THR A 473 -14.39 21.65 -23.54
N HIS A 474 -14.17 20.34 -23.54
CA HIS A 474 -13.42 19.64 -22.49
C HIS A 474 -11.92 19.89 -22.60
N PHE A 475 -11.23 20.05 -21.46
CA PHE A 475 -9.78 19.91 -21.39
C PHE A 475 -9.34 19.03 -20.19
N LYS A 476 -8.18 18.40 -20.35
CA LYS A 476 -7.40 17.75 -19.30
C LYS A 476 -5.97 18.28 -19.39
N CYS A 477 -5.35 18.62 -18.26
CA CYS A 477 -3.97 19.09 -18.22
C CYS A 477 -3.26 18.66 -16.94
N LEU A 478 -1.94 18.45 -17.02
CA LEU A 478 -1.09 18.26 -15.85
C LEU A 478 -0.44 19.59 -15.46
N VAL A 479 -0.38 19.88 -14.17
CA VAL A 479 0.16 21.13 -13.63
C VAL A 479 1.24 20.82 -12.59
N PRO A 480 2.51 21.20 -12.82
CA PRO A 480 3.57 21.06 -11.83
C PRO A 480 3.42 22.11 -10.72
N LEU A 481 3.64 21.68 -9.47
CA LEU A 481 3.53 22.51 -8.26
C LEU A 481 4.83 22.49 -7.44
N GLU A 482 5.05 23.53 -6.65
CA GLU A 482 6.10 23.61 -5.64
C GLU A 482 5.50 23.52 -4.22
N PRO A 483 6.23 22.99 -3.21
CA PRO A 483 5.70 22.88 -1.85
C PRO A 483 5.30 24.22 -1.24
N GLY A 484 4.03 24.35 -0.84
CA GLY A 484 3.44 25.61 -0.38
C GLY A 484 2.29 26.08 -1.28
N GLN A 485 2.09 27.41 -1.33
CA GLN A 485 1.05 28.03 -2.16
C GLN A 485 1.53 28.21 -3.61
N ASN A 486 0.65 27.89 -4.55
CA ASN A 486 0.86 28.00 -5.99
C ASN A 486 -0.32 28.77 -6.59
N LEU A 487 -0.06 29.84 -7.35
CA LEU A 487 -1.05 30.52 -8.18
C LEU A 487 -0.92 30.05 -9.63
N VAL A 488 -1.97 29.45 -10.17
CA VAL A 488 -2.01 28.93 -11.54
C VAL A 488 -2.98 29.76 -12.37
N ARG A 489 -2.56 30.23 -13.54
CA ARG A 489 -3.42 30.96 -14.50
C ARG A 489 -3.75 30.06 -15.69
N PHE A 490 -5.01 30.02 -16.06
CA PHE A 490 -5.56 29.29 -17.20
C PHE A 490 -6.11 30.29 -18.21
N GLN A 491 -5.80 30.13 -19.49
CA GLN A 491 -6.18 31.07 -20.54
C GLN A 491 -6.62 30.35 -21.82
N CYS A 492 -7.81 30.69 -22.32
CA CYS A 492 -8.33 30.20 -23.59
C CYS A 492 -8.99 31.37 -24.34
N ASN A 493 -8.61 31.59 -25.61
CA ASN A 493 -9.12 32.67 -26.47
C ASN A 493 -9.19 34.05 -25.78
N GLY A 494 -8.17 34.39 -24.99
CA GLY A 494 -8.08 35.66 -24.25
C GLY A 494 -8.81 35.67 -22.90
N ALA A 495 -9.79 34.81 -22.67
CA ALA A 495 -10.49 34.68 -21.38
C ALA A 495 -9.63 33.91 -20.36
N GLU A 496 -9.67 34.33 -19.09
CA GLU A 496 -8.75 33.84 -18.05
C GLU A 496 -9.46 33.39 -16.76
N THR A 497 -8.85 32.40 -16.10
CA THR A 497 -9.18 31.96 -14.74
C THR A 497 -7.91 31.86 -13.91
N LEU A 498 -7.97 32.29 -12.65
CA LEU A 498 -6.92 32.09 -11.64
C LEU A 498 -7.36 31.02 -10.65
N LEU A 499 -6.39 30.25 -10.15
CA LEU A 499 -6.60 29.19 -9.16
C LEU A 499 -5.43 29.16 -8.17
N THR A 500 -5.71 29.33 -6.88
CA THR A 500 -4.76 29.14 -5.79
C THR A 500 -4.81 27.72 -5.27
N LEU A 501 -3.65 27.06 -5.15
CA LEU A 501 -3.53 25.67 -4.67
C LEU A 501 -2.45 25.55 -3.59
N HIS A 502 -2.61 24.59 -2.68
CA HIS A 502 -1.61 24.31 -1.63
C HIS A 502 -1.04 22.90 -1.75
N TYR A 503 0.20 22.73 -2.25
CA TYR A 503 0.87 21.43 -2.30
C TYR A 503 1.60 21.15 -0.97
N LEU A 504 1.23 20.07 -0.28
CA LEU A 504 1.85 19.63 0.97
C LEU A 504 2.50 18.23 0.82
N PRO A 505 3.82 18.13 0.57
CA PRO A 505 4.49 16.83 0.39
C PRO A 505 4.37 15.94 1.64
N ARG A 506 3.97 14.69 1.44
CA ARG A 506 3.71 13.68 2.48
C ARG A 506 4.99 13.05 3.05
N LEU A 507 5.94 13.86 3.51
CA LEU A 507 7.30 13.44 3.92
C LEU A 507 7.35 12.43 5.09
N GLN A 508 6.26 12.21 5.81
CA GLN A 508 6.15 11.15 6.82
C GLN A 508 5.79 9.77 6.24
N ASN A 509 5.25 9.72 5.02
CA ASN A 509 4.93 8.47 4.32
C ASN A 509 6.22 7.89 3.72
N PRO A 510 6.37 6.55 3.70
CA PRO A 510 7.46 5.91 2.96
C PRO A 510 7.37 6.26 1.46
N PRO A 511 8.50 6.60 0.81
CA PRO A 511 8.53 6.90 -0.61
C PRO A 511 8.51 5.64 -1.47
N LEU A 512 7.98 5.78 -2.68
CA LEU A 512 8.39 4.96 -3.82
C LEU A 512 9.74 5.49 -4.34
N ARG A 513 10.74 4.61 -4.45
CA ARG A 513 12.05 4.91 -5.03
C ARG A 513 12.10 4.48 -6.48
N LEU A 514 12.70 5.29 -7.34
CA LEU A 514 12.93 4.95 -8.74
C LEU A 514 14.37 4.43 -8.88
N ALA A 515 14.57 3.30 -9.53
CA ALA A 515 15.89 2.74 -9.78
C ALA A 515 16.03 2.26 -11.23
N ILE A 516 17.23 2.41 -11.78
CA ILE A 516 17.60 1.88 -13.09
C ILE A 516 18.72 0.87 -12.87
N MET A 517 18.46 -0.40 -13.16
CA MET A 517 19.49 -1.44 -13.19
C MET A 517 20.26 -1.39 -14.50
N VAL A 518 21.58 -1.45 -14.41
CA VAL A 518 22.50 -1.52 -15.55
C VAL A 518 23.47 -2.69 -15.40
N ALA A 519 23.85 -3.33 -16.50
CA ALA A 519 24.93 -4.32 -16.54
C ALA A 519 26.30 -3.70 -16.20
N LYS A 520 27.26 -4.52 -15.77
CA LYS A 520 28.61 -4.04 -15.36
C LYS A 520 29.35 -3.32 -16.49
N ASP A 521 29.14 -3.77 -17.73
CA ASP A 521 29.70 -3.27 -18.99
C ASP A 521 28.64 -2.58 -19.88
N SER A 522 27.48 -2.20 -19.31
CA SER A 522 26.36 -1.60 -20.04
C SER A 522 26.80 -0.43 -20.94
N PRO A 523 26.31 -0.34 -22.20
CA PRO A 523 26.50 0.83 -23.06
C PRO A 523 25.74 2.07 -22.58
N LEU A 524 24.95 1.96 -21.50
CA LEU A 524 24.10 3.01 -20.94
C LEU A 524 23.08 3.58 -21.93
N THR A 525 22.55 2.72 -22.81
CA THR A 525 21.52 3.03 -23.81
C THR A 525 20.38 2.00 -23.77
N PHE A 526 19.22 2.39 -24.29
CA PHE A 526 18.05 1.52 -24.47
C PHE A 526 17.58 1.52 -25.94
N ASP A 527 16.74 0.54 -26.30
CA ASP A 527 16.26 0.38 -27.68
C ASP A 527 15.39 1.55 -28.16
N ALA A 528 15.67 2.02 -29.39
CA ALA A 528 14.91 3.07 -30.05
C ALA A 528 14.99 2.90 -31.58
N PRO A 529 13.98 3.36 -32.34
CA PRO A 529 14.05 3.45 -33.80
C PRO A 529 15.22 4.36 -34.25
N PRO A 530 15.81 4.19 -35.45
CA PRO A 530 17.06 4.87 -35.84
C PRO A 530 17.03 6.41 -35.77
N ASP A 531 15.89 7.04 -36.05
CA ASP A 531 15.67 8.50 -35.92
C ASP A 531 15.68 8.97 -34.45
N LYS A 532 15.29 8.08 -33.54
CA LYS A 532 15.20 8.27 -32.08
C LYS A 532 16.45 7.78 -31.34
N GLN A 533 17.52 7.39 -32.04
CA GLN A 533 18.84 7.05 -31.47
C GLN A 533 19.79 8.26 -31.40
N GLY A 534 20.68 8.26 -30.39
CA GLY A 534 21.76 9.23 -30.19
C GLY A 534 21.79 9.86 -28.79
N PRO A 535 22.81 10.69 -28.49
CA PRO A 535 22.93 11.42 -27.23
C PRO A 535 21.67 12.23 -26.91
N GLY A 536 21.24 12.20 -25.64
CA GLY A 536 20.02 12.84 -25.16
C GLY A 536 18.71 12.19 -25.61
N LYS A 537 18.73 11.20 -26.52
CA LYS A 537 17.51 10.54 -27.05
C LYS A 537 17.26 9.15 -26.47
N ASN A 538 18.26 8.26 -26.52
CA ASN A 538 18.15 6.86 -26.06
C ASN A 538 19.24 6.43 -25.06
N ASP A 539 19.88 7.40 -24.41
CA ASP A 539 20.88 7.17 -23.36
C ASP A 539 20.28 7.15 -21.95
N LEU A 540 21.11 6.90 -20.94
CA LEU A 540 20.74 6.94 -19.53
C LEU A 540 20.15 8.30 -19.09
N SER A 541 20.55 9.42 -19.70
CA SER A 541 19.99 10.75 -19.38
C SER A 541 18.53 10.83 -19.82
N ALA A 542 18.26 10.40 -21.06
CA ALA A 542 16.90 10.28 -21.59
C ALA A 542 16.06 9.28 -20.78
N ALA A 543 16.65 8.16 -20.34
CA ALA A 543 15.98 7.17 -19.51
C ALA A 543 15.57 7.74 -18.13
N ILE A 544 16.44 8.54 -17.49
CA ILE A 544 16.16 9.25 -16.24
C ILE A 544 15.03 10.28 -16.43
N LYS A 545 15.10 11.13 -17.48
CA LYS A 545 14.06 12.11 -17.80
C LYS A 545 12.68 11.44 -17.92
N ARG A 546 12.60 10.42 -18.78
CA ARG A 546 11.34 9.71 -19.11
C ARG A 546 10.78 8.91 -17.92
N LEU A 547 11.63 8.22 -17.15
CA LEU A 547 11.19 7.49 -15.95
C LEU A 547 10.66 8.45 -14.87
N ARG A 548 11.27 9.63 -14.70
CA ARG A 548 10.74 10.66 -13.80
C ARG A 548 9.38 11.17 -14.27
N CYS A 549 9.24 11.53 -15.55
CA CYS A 549 7.98 12.01 -16.11
C CYS A 549 6.85 10.97 -15.89
N ALA A 550 7.08 9.71 -16.27
CA ALA A 550 6.16 8.61 -16.03
C ALA A 550 5.79 8.45 -14.54
N ALA A 551 6.76 8.55 -13.63
CA ALA A 551 6.52 8.41 -12.19
C ALA A 551 5.66 9.53 -11.58
N TYR A 552 5.78 10.77 -12.07
CA TYR A 552 4.87 11.84 -11.68
C TYR A 552 3.48 11.68 -12.31
N MET A 553 3.38 11.15 -13.53
CA MET A 553 2.09 10.79 -14.14
C MET A 553 1.39 9.68 -13.35
N TRP A 554 2.11 8.64 -12.88
CA TRP A 554 1.58 7.63 -11.96
C TRP A 554 1.06 8.26 -10.66
N GLN A 555 1.82 9.20 -10.09
CA GLN A 555 1.43 9.92 -8.87
C GLN A 555 0.13 10.72 -9.08
N ALA A 556 0.01 11.41 -10.22
CA ALA A 556 -1.16 12.21 -10.59
C ALA A 556 -2.39 11.33 -10.86
N PHE A 557 -2.23 10.27 -11.65
CA PHE A 557 -3.25 9.24 -11.91
C PHE A 557 -3.82 8.70 -10.60
N ASN A 558 -2.94 8.22 -9.72
CA ASN A 558 -3.38 7.61 -8.46
C ASN A 558 -4.11 8.62 -7.56
N ALA A 559 -3.63 9.86 -7.48
CA ALA A 559 -4.26 10.89 -6.66
C ALA A 559 -5.68 11.25 -7.15
N GLU A 560 -5.89 11.29 -8.47
CA GLU A 560 -7.18 11.61 -9.08
C GLU A 560 -8.16 10.43 -9.03
N GLN A 561 -7.72 9.21 -9.34
CA GLN A 561 -8.55 7.99 -9.26
C GLN A 561 -9.11 7.79 -7.84
N MET A 562 -8.28 8.01 -6.81
CA MET A 562 -8.70 7.92 -5.40
C MET A 562 -9.62 9.08 -4.98
N TYR A 563 -9.43 10.27 -5.54
CA TYR A 563 -10.29 11.44 -5.29
C TYR A 563 -11.70 11.25 -5.86
N ARG A 564 -11.80 10.90 -7.16
CA ARG A 564 -13.09 10.67 -7.85
C ARG A 564 -13.94 9.58 -7.20
N ASN A 565 -13.32 8.64 -6.49
CA ASN A 565 -13.98 7.54 -5.79
C ASN A 565 -14.25 7.79 -4.30
N GLY A 566 -14.13 9.04 -3.84
CA GLY A 566 -14.51 9.48 -2.49
C GLY A 566 -13.53 9.07 -1.38
N LEU A 567 -12.29 8.67 -1.72
CA LEU A 567 -11.29 8.21 -0.73
C LEU A 567 -10.26 9.30 -0.39
N GLY A 568 -10.48 10.52 -0.87
CA GLY A 568 -9.57 11.65 -0.78
C GLY A 568 -8.43 11.57 -1.80
N ARG A 569 -7.80 12.73 -2.08
CA ARG A 569 -6.76 12.92 -3.11
C ARG A 569 -5.40 12.31 -2.70
N ARG A 570 -5.38 10.99 -2.50
CA ARG A 570 -4.26 10.25 -1.89
C ARG A 570 -3.38 9.52 -2.89
N THR A 571 -2.07 9.55 -2.66
CA THR A 571 -1.07 8.98 -3.55
C THR A 571 0.24 8.74 -2.80
N PHE A 572 1.16 7.98 -3.40
CA PHE A 572 2.51 7.79 -2.86
C PHE A 572 3.38 9.02 -3.14
N ARG A 573 4.31 9.33 -2.23
CA ARG A 573 5.40 10.28 -2.57
C ARG A 573 6.50 9.55 -3.33
N LEU A 574 7.16 10.25 -4.25
CA LEU A 574 8.47 9.83 -4.76
C LEU A 574 9.56 10.24 -3.75
N ASP A 575 10.72 9.60 -3.78
CA ASP A 575 11.91 10.11 -3.07
C ASP A 575 12.54 11.22 -3.91
N GLU A 576 12.38 12.48 -3.48
CA GLU A 576 12.89 13.67 -4.17
C GLU A 576 14.17 14.20 -3.49
N ALA A 577 15.10 14.72 -4.30
CA ALA A 577 16.31 15.40 -3.86
C ALA A 577 16.60 16.62 -4.74
N TRP A 578 17.43 17.55 -4.27
CA TRP A 578 17.83 18.74 -5.03
C TRP A 578 18.75 18.35 -6.20
N LEU A 579 18.23 18.42 -7.42
CA LEU A 579 18.81 17.83 -8.64
C LEU A 579 18.44 18.70 -9.88
N PRO A 580 19.08 18.48 -11.04
CA PRO A 580 18.60 19.04 -12.30
C PRO A 580 17.14 18.66 -12.55
N GLU A 581 16.31 19.66 -12.81
CA GLU A 581 14.91 19.46 -13.15
C GLU A 581 14.77 18.86 -14.56
N THR A 582 13.73 18.06 -14.71
CA THR A 582 13.42 17.29 -15.92
C THR A 582 11.91 17.16 -16.17
N LEU A 583 11.06 17.66 -15.25
CA LEU A 583 9.61 17.70 -15.46
C LEU A 583 9.18 18.62 -16.61
N THR A 584 9.97 19.63 -16.94
CA THR A 584 9.66 20.63 -17.97
C THR A 584 10.86 20.82 -18.89
N ASP A 585 10.64 21.24 -20.13
CA ASP A 585 11.70 21.58 -21.08
C ASP A 585 12.44 22.88 -20.68
N GLN A 586 13.26 22.79 -19.63
CA GLN A 586 14.20 23.81 -19.17
C GLN A 586 15.55 23.17 -18.89
N GLU A 587 16.63 23.78 -19.37
CA GLU A 587 17.99 23.40 -19.02
C GLU A 587 18.49 24.20 -17.79
N ASP A 588 19.53 23.69 -17.12
CA ASP A 588 20.22 24.26 -15.95
C ASP A 588 19.41 24.63 -14.68
N VAL A 589 18.08 24.51 -14.70
CA VAL A 589 17.24 24.71 -13.51
C VAL A 589 17.41 23.54 -12.51
N GLN A 590 17.76 23.86 -11.27
CA GLN A 590 17.76 22.91 -10.16
C GLN A 590 16.47 23.01 -9.35
N ARG A 591 15.87 21.87 -8.97
CA ARG A 591 14.74 21.78 -8.02
C ARG A 591 14.86 20.54 -7.16
N ASN A 592 14.05 20.43 -6.10
CA ASN A 592 13.72 19.11 -5.58
C ASN A 592 13.00 18.33 -6.70
N THR A 593 13.50 17.17 -7.09
CA THR A 593 12.84 16.29 -8.07
C THR A 593 13.27 14.83 -7.85
N ALA A 594 12.54 13.88 -8.42
CA ALA A 594 12.67 12.46 -8.08
C ALA A 594 14.10 11.91 -8.31
N GLN A 595 14.67 11.34 -7.26
CA GLN A 595 15.94 10.63 -7.33
C GLN A 595 15.73 9.31 -8.07
N VAL A 596 16.53 9.12 -9.12
CA VAL A 596 16.68 7.83 -9.80
C VAL A 596 18.01 7.24 -9.36
N TYR A 597 18.00 6.05 -8.77
CA TYR A 597 19.20 5.35 -8.31
C TYR A 597 19.76 4.47 -9.42
N ILE A 598 21.03 4.63 -9.78
CA ILE A 598 21.67 3.82 -10.83
C ILE A 598 22.37 2.63 -10.18
N VAL A 599 21.84 1.43 -10.43
CA VAL A 599 22.18 0.19 -9.72
C VAL A 599 22.94 -0.73 -10.67
N ARG A 600 24.25 -0.92 -10.44
CA ARG A 600 25.09 -1.73 -11.33
C ARG A 600 25.09 -3.20 -10.90
N SER A 601 24.61 -4.07 -11.79
CA SER A 601 24.58 -5.53 -11.62
C SER A 601 25.98 -6.15 -11.76
N ARG A 602 26.15 -7.35 -11.19
CA ARG A 602 27.34 -8.21 -11.38
C ARG A 602 27.41 -8.86 -12.77
N LEU A 603 26.34 -8.83 -13.56
CA LEU A 603 26.28 -9.44 -14.90
C LEU A 603 26.80 -8.49 -15.99
N THR A 604 27.42 -9.05 -17.03
CA THR A 604 27.61 -8.37 -18.33
C THR A 604 26.27 -8.19 -19.02
N THR A 605 26.25 -7.33 -20.02
CA THR A 605 25.13 -7.11 -20.93
C THR A 605 24.77 -8.42 -21.65
N ALA A 606 25.77 -9.22 -22.01
CA ALA A 606 25.57 -10.55 -22.60
C ALA A 606 25.00 -11.57 -21.60
N GLU A 607 25.51 -11.63 -20.36
CA GLU A 607 24.97 -12.50 -19.30
C GLU A 607 23.54 -12.11 -18.94
N MET A 608 23.21 -10.81 -18.86
CA MET A 608 21.88 -10.30 -18.51
C MET A 608 20.86 -10.50 -19.63
N ARG A 609 21.28 -10.42 -20.90
CA ARG A 609 20.44 -10.64 -22.10
C ARG A 609 20.30 -12.12 -22.49
N ASP A 610 20.75 -13.06 -21.66
CA ASP A 610 20.49 -14.48 -21.92
C ASP A 610 18.97 -14.77 -21.98
N PRO A 611 18.46 -15.45 -23.02
CA PRO A 611 17.02 -15.72 -23.16
C PRO A 611 16.38 -16.44 -21.97
N LEU A 612 17.14 -17.23 -21.20
CA LEU A 612 16.65 -17.93 -20.01
C LEU A 612 16.34 -16.99 -18.83
N HIS A 613 16.72 -15.71 -18.91
CA HIS A 613 16.27 -14.66 -17.96
C HIS A 613 15.00 -13.93 -18.42
N ALA A 614 14.60 -14.05 -19.69
CA ALA A 614 13.49 -13.30 -20.27
C ALA A 614 12.13 -13.97 -20.03
N GLN A 615 11.17 -13.24 -19.46
CA GLN A 615 9.85 -13.76 -19.08
C GLN A 615 9.02 -14.31 -20.26
N GLN A 616 9.32 -13.88 -21.49
CA GLN A 616 8.62 -14.27 -22.71
C GLN A 616 9.23 -15.50 -23.39
N TYR A 617 10.46 -15.91 -23.03
CA TYR A 617 11.13 -17.05 -23.65
C TYR A 617 10.51 -18.38 -23.21
N GLN A 618 10.47 -19.35 -24.11
CA GLN A 618 10.03 -20.72 -23.82
C GLN A 618 11.23 -21.66 -23.94
N PRO A 619 11.83 -22.10 -22.81
CA PRO A 619 13.02 -22.94 -22.82
C PRO A 619 12.82 -24.28 -23.53
N GLN A 620 13.88 -24.76 -24.17
CA GLN A 620 13.91 -26.09 -24.78
C GLN A 620 13.99 -27.19 -23.71
N THR A 621 13.54 -28.40 -24.07
CA THR A 621 13.43 -29.51 -23.12
C THR A 621 14.82 -29.94 -22.60
N GLY A 622 15.12 -29.59 -21.34
CA GLY A 622 16.40 -29.89 -20.69
C GLY A 622 17.28 -28.67 -20.42
N GLU A 623 16.90 -27.47 -20.87
CA GLU A 623 17.57 -26.24 -20.44
C GLU A 623 17.34 -25.98 -18.94
N ALA A 624 18.39 -25.54 -18.23
CA ALA A 624 18.29 -25.23 -16.81
C ALA A 624 17.68 -23.83 -16.61
N SER A 625 16.62 -23.75 -15.79
CA SER A 625 16.04 -22.46 -15.40
C SER A 625 17.09 -21.57 -14.73
N LYS A 626 17.16 -20.30 -15.17
CA LYS A 626 17.94 -19.27 -14.50
C LYS A 626 17.07 -18.44 -13.54
N ASP A 627 17.72 -17.56 -12.79
CA ASP A 627 17.06 -16.53 -11.99
C ASP A 627 16.25 -15.58 -12.88
N SER A 628 15.07 -15.15 -12.42
CA SER A 628 14.28 -14.13 -13.12
C SER A 628 14.95 -12.75 -13.03
N MET A 629 14.62 -11.84 -13.95
CA MET A 629 15.04 -10.43 -13.86
C MET A 629 14.62 -9.77 -12.52
N PHE A 630 13.52 -10.20 -11.90
CA PHE A 630 13.10 -9.76 -10.57
C PHE A 630 14.07 -10.22 -9.47
N THR A 631 14.53 -11.48 -9.56
CA THR A 631 15.54 -12.04 -8.65
C THR A 631 16.87 -11.33 -8.82
N LEU A 632 17.33 -11.14 -10.06
CA LEU A 632 18.57 -10.41 -10.37
C LEU A 632 18.54 -8.97 -9.89
N PHE A 633 17.39 -8.29 -9.99
CA PHE A 633 17.20 -6.95 -9.46
C PHE A 633 17.24 -6.91 -7.92
N SER A 634 16.72 -7.94 -7.24
CA SER A 634 16.86 -8.08 -5.77
C SER A 634 18.32 -8.12 -5.34
N HIS A 635 19.12 -8.97 -6.00
CA HIS A 635 20.56 -9.09 -5.74
C HIS A 635 21.31 -7.77 -6.03
N ALA A 636 20.97 -7.08 -7.12
CA ALA A 636 21.60 -5.81 -7.47
C ALA A 636 21.26 -4.68 -6.46
N LEU A 637 20.04 -4.67 -5.91
CA LEU A 637 19.65 -3.75 -4.84
C LEU A 637 20.26 -4.12 -3.47
N GLU A 638 20.51 -5.41 -3.20
CA GLU A 638 21.30 -5.86 -2.04
C GLU A 638 22.76 -5.39 -2.13
N ASP A 639 23.39 -5.56 -3.29
CA ASP A 639 24.76 -5.11 -3.56
C ASP A 639 24.94 -3.60 -3.43
N TYR A 640 23.93 -2.82 -3.81
CA TYR A 640 23.93 -1.37 -3.67
C TYR A 640 23.85 -0.92 -2.19
N GLY A 641 23.23 -1.73 -1.32
CA GLY A 641 23.02 -1.39 0.08
C GLY A 641 22.04 -0.23 0.26
N ALA A 642 22.43 0.78 1.05
CA ALA A 642 21.55 1.90 1.38
C ALA A 642 21.17 2.75 0.14
N PRO A 643 19.90 3.12 -0.06
CA PRO A 643 18.78 3.09 0.89
C PRO A 643 17.86 1.85 0.77
N PHE A 644 18.32 0.77 0.15
CA PHE A 644 17.59 -0.48 -0.06
C PHE A 644 17.90 -1.55 1.00
N ASP A 645 18.74 -1.22 1.97
CA ASP A 645 19.17 -1.98 3.14
C ASP A 645 18.10 -2.09 4.26
N ARG A 646 16.87 -1.63 3.99
CA ARG A 646 15.79 -1.43 4.96
C ARG A 646 14.42 -1.41 4.29
N ASP A 647 13.36 -1.48 5.11
CA ASP A 647 11.94 -1.26 4.77
C ASP A 647 11.76 -0.23 3.63
N CYS A 648 11.58 -0.69 2.38
CA CYS A 648 11.49 0.19 1.20
C CYS A 648 10.60 -0.37 0.06
N TYR A 649 10.23 0.56 -0.83
CA TYR A 649 9.40 0.34 -2.02
C TYR A 649 10.19 0.83 -3.25
N VAL A 650 10.46 -0.04 -4.22
CA VAL A 650 11.36 0.27 -5.36
C VAL A 650 10.74 -0.09 -6.72
N ALA A 651 10.50 0.93 -7.57
CA ALA A 651 10.19 0.73 -8.99
C ALA A 651 11.49 0.66 -9.80
N GLY A 652 11.80 -0.52 -10.34
CA GLY A 652 13.01 -0.80 -11.10
C GLY A 652 12.78 -0.85 -12.61
N MET A 653 13.58 -0.13 -13.38
CA MET A 653 13.70 -0.34 -14.83
C MET A 653 15.04 -1.03 -15.12
N THR A 654 15.06 -2.10 -15.92
CA THR A 654 16.30 -2.61 -16.51
C THR A 654 16.63 -1.77 -17.74
N LEU A 655 17.77 -1.07 -17.75
CA LEU A 655 18.16 -0.24 -18.89
C LEU A 655 18.54 -1.08 -20.11
N ASP A 656 19.23 -2.19 -19.87
CA ASP A 656 19.79 -3.05 -20.91
C ASP A 656 18.78 -4.01 -21.55
N SER A 657 17.47 -3.87 -21.31
CA SER A 657 16.44 -4.64 -22.02
C SER A 657 16.55 -4.46 -23.53
N HIS A 658 16.32 -5.52 -24.30
CA HIS A 658 16.60 -5.52 -25.74
C HIS A 658 15.66 -6.42 -26.54
N TRP A 659 15.16 -5.93 -27.66
CA TRP A 659 14.34 -6.67 -28.60
C TRP A 659 15.21 -7.52 -29.54
N ASP A 660 15.20 -8.84 -29.32
CA ASP A 660 15.75 -9.77 -30.31
C ASP A 660 14.71 -10.05 -31.39
N SER A 661 14.92 -9.47 -32.57
CA SER A 661 14.00 -9.62 -33.72
C SER A 661 14.03 -11.01 -34.39
N HIS A 662 15.02 -11.86 -34.07
CA HIS A 662 15.11 -13.24 -34.56
C HIS A 662 14.36 -14.21 -33.64
N LEU A 663 14.53 -14.07 -32.33
CA LEU A 663 13.80 -14.83 -31.31
C LEU A 663 12.36 -14.31 -31.10
N ARG A 664 12.11 -13.04 -31.44
CA ARG A 664 10.89 -12.28 -31.11
C ARG A 664 10.60 -12.24 -29.62
N VAL A 665 11.65 -11.99 -28.84
CA VAL A 665 11.64 -11.96 -27.37
C VAL A 665 12.36 -10.71 -26.89
N ILE A 666 11.83 -10.08 -25.85
CA ILE A 666 12.51 -8.99 -25.15
C ILE A 666 13.47 -9.60 -24.11
N LEU A 667 14.76 -9.58 -24.43
CA LEU A 667 15.87 -9.99 -23.57
C LEU A 667 16.09 -9.00 -22.43
N ALA A 668 16.66 -9.48 -21.31
CA ALA A 668 16.85 -8.70 -20.08
C ALA A 668 15.58 -7.95 -19.62
N HIS A 669 14.41 -8.58 -19.78
CA HIS A 669 13.11 -8.03 -19.37
C HIS A 669 12.27 -9.05 -18.59
N ALA A 670 11.63 -8.54 -17.55
CA ALA A 670 10.38 -9.05 -17.00
C ALA A 670 9.50 -7.85 -16.61
N ALA A 671 8.19 -8.05 -16.61
CA ALA A 671 7.19 -7.27 -15.92
C ALA A 671 6.73 -8.11 -14.71
N LEU A 672 7.25 -7.79 -13.53
CA LEU A 672 7.00 -8.50 -12.27
C LEU A 672 7.09 -7.54 -11.07
N GLY A 673 6.13 -7.60 -10.15
CA GLY A 673 6.06 -6.80 -8.93
C GLY A 673 5.65 -7.59 -7.68
N GLY A 674 5.94 -7.03 -6.50
CA GLY A 674 5.52 -7.58 -5.21
C GLY A 674 6.62 -7.54 -4.14
N GLY A 675 6.78 -8.65 -3.41
CA GLY A 675 7.77 -8.81 -2.34
C GLY A 675 7.19 -8.75 -0.91
N GLY A 676 8.03 -9.02 0.07
CA GLY A 676 7.65 -9.13 1.48
C GLY A 676 8.84 -8.92 2.42
N GLY A 677 8.56 -8.82 3.73
CA GLY A 677 9.58 -8.42 4.70
C GLY A 677 10.00 -6.96 4.49
N SER A 678 11.31 -6.71 4.46
CA SER A 678 11.90 -5.36 4.40
C SER A 678 12.03 -4.77 2.99
N ARG A 679 11.62 -5.46 1.92
CA ARG A 679 11.63 -4.90 0.57
C ARG A 679 10.42 -5.32 -0.25
N ARG A 680 9.73 -4.32 -0.83
CA ARG A 680 8.82 -4.51 -1.96
C ARG A 680 9.38 -3.81 -3.17
N GLN A 681 9.30 -4.47 -4.32
CA GLN A 681 9.91 -3.99 -5.55
C GLN A 681 9.10 -4.44 -6.76
N CYS A 682 9.35 -3.78 -7.89
CA CYS A 682 9.00 -4.29 -9.20
C CYS A 682 10.16 -4.08 -10.18
N VAL A 683 10.15 -4.86 -11.26
CA VAL A 683 11.01 -4.67 -12.42
C VAL A 683 10.16 -4.55 -13.69
N PHE A 684 10.57 -3.65 -14.58
CA PHE A 684 10.08 -3.50 -15.94
C PHE A 684 11.26 -3.28 -16.91
N GLY A 685 11.04 -3.40 -18.22
CA GLY A 685 12.08 -3.23 -19.26
C GLY A 685 12.09 -1.85 -19.90
N SER A 686 13.24 -1.44 -20.43
CA SER A 686 13.43 -0.17 -21.14
C SER A 686 12.96 -0.16 -22.61
N HIS A 687 12.50 -1.31 -23.12
CA HIS A 687 12.26 -1.57 -24.55
C HIS A 687 11.17 -0.71 -25.21
N LEU A 688 10.27 -0.11 -24.43
CA LEU A 688 9.25 0.84 -24.89
C LEU A 688 9.57 2.31 -24.53
N THR A 689 10.65 2.56 -23.80
CA THR A 689 10.97 3.88 -23.22
C THR A 689 11.19 4.95 -24.29
N TYR A 690 11.56 4.59 -25.53
CA TYR A 690 11.69 5.55 -26.65
C TYR A 690 10.38 6.30 -26.96
N ALA A 691 9.23 5.70 -26.64
CA ALA A 691 7.90 6.29 -26.84
C ALA A 691 7.44 7.18 -25.67
N TRP A 692 8.09 7.10 -24.50
CA TRP A 692 7.64 7.82 -23.30
C TRP A 692 8.00 9.32 -23.37
N PRO A 693 7.18 10.22 -22.80
CA PRO A 693 7.50 11.65 -22.72
C PRO A 693 8.71 11.90 -21.81
N SER A 694 9.66 12.74 -22.25
CA SER A 694 10.81 13.13 -21.41
C SER A 694 10.48 14.22 -20.39
N CYS A 695 9.49 15.06 -20.70
CA CYS A 695 8.95 16.17 -19.90
C CYS A 695 7.43 16.28 -20.08
N LEU A 696 6.76 17.15 -19.31
CA LEU A 696 5.32 17.40 -19.42
C LEU A 696 4.90 17.91 -20.81
N GLU A 697 5.73 18.72 -21.46
CA GLU A 697 5.45 19.27 -22.80
C GLU A 697 5.44 18.19 -23.89
N GLU A 698 6.12 17.06 -23.69
CA GLU A 698 6.08 15.91 -24.60
C GLU A 698 4.79 15.05 -24.48
N ILE A 699 3.99 15.18 -23.42
CA ILE A 699 2.86 14.25 -23.15
C ILE A 699 1.84 14.25 -24.29
N VAL A 700 1.42 15.43 -24.74
CA VAL A 700 0.44 15.59 -25.84
C VAL A 700 0.95 14.96 -27.15
N PRO A 701 2.16 15.28 -27.66
CA PRO A 701 2.64 14.67 -28.90
C PRO A 701 2.96 13.16 -28.77
N LYS A 702 3.41 12.63 -27.61
CA LYS A 702 3.63 11.18 -27.47
C LYS A 702 2.34 10.38 -27.50
N PHE A 703 1.30 10.83 -26.79
CA PHE A 703 -0.01 10.15 -26.80
C PHE A 703 -0.80 10.35 -28.10
N LEU A 704 -0.25 11.10 -29.07
CA LEU A 704 -0.76 11.25 -30.42
C LEU A 704 0.24 10.73 -31.49
N ASP A 705 1.36 10.11 -31.11
CA ASP A 705 2.36 9.56 -32.04
C ASP A 705 1.83 8.30 -32.74
N THR A 706 1.20 8.47 -33.90
CA THR A 706 0.72 7.36 -34.75
C THR A 706 1.82 6.76 -35.64
N THR A 707 3.11 7.03 -35.40
CA THR A 707 4.19 6.37 -36.14
C THR A 707 4.12 4.86 -35.90
N PRO A 708 4.06 4.02 -36.95
CA PRO A 708 4.08 2.56 -36.80
C PRO A 708 5.38 2.09 -36.16
N VAL A 709 5.30 1.04 -35.32
CA VAL A 709 6.48 0.45 -34.68
C VAL A 709 7.19 -0.50 -35.64
N ASP A 710 8.51 -0.33 -35.78
CA ASP A 710 9.35 -1.14 -36.65
C ASP A 710 9.97 -2.31 -35.86
N GLU A 711 9.40 -3.50 -36.04
CA GLU A 711 9.85 -4.75 -35.39
C GLU A 711 11.28 -5.19 -35.79
N ARG A 712 11.97 -4.46 -36.68
CA ARG A 712 13.42 -4.63 -36.92
C ARG A 712 14.29 -3.98 -35.86
N TYR A 713 13.76 -3.01 -35.10
CA TYR A 713 14.52 -2.18 -34.14
C TYR A 713 13.90 -2.13 -32.74
N THR A 714 12.60 -2.36 -32.61
CA THR A 714 11.86 -2.18 -31.34
C THR A 714 10.69 -3.14 -31.22
N ALA A 715 10.40 -3.60 -30.00
CA ALA A 715 9.36 -4.59 -29.75
C ALA A 715 7.94 -4.04 -29.96
N ASN A 716 7.13 -4.78 -30.73
CA ASN A 716 5.67 -4.70 -30.69
C ASN A 716 5.17 -5.57 -29.52
N ASP A 717 5.43 -5.13 -28.29
CA ASP A 717 5.23 -5.93 -27.08
C ASP A 717 3.77 -6.38 -26.92
N ALA A 718 3.59 -7.65 -26.54
CA ALA A 718 2.33 -8.41 -26.53
C ALA A 718 1.49 -8.37 -27.84
N ASN A 719 2.03 -7.85 -28.95
CA ASN A 719 1.29 -7.41 -30.15
C ASN A 719 0.25 -6.29 -29.86
N GLU A 720 0.45 -5.51 -28.80
CA GLU A 720 -0.39 -4.38 -28.42
C GLU A 720 0.27 -3.02 -28.78
N CYS A 721 1.59 -2.99 -29.00
CA CYS A 721 2.39 -1.78 -29.18
C CYS A 721 2.55 -1.35 -30.66
N SER A 722 1.54 -1.51 -31.52
CA SER A 722 1.71 -1.33 -32.97
C SER A 722 2.02 0.10 -33.47
N GLU A 723 1.82 1.12 -32.62
CA GLU A 723 1.98 2.55 -32.91
C GLU A 723 2.62 3.24 -31.69
N GLY A 724 3.36 4.34 -31.89
CA GLY A 724 4.12 5.03 -30.84
C GLY A 724 3.30 5.35 -29.58
N TRP A 725 2.08 5.88 -29.72
CA TRP A 725 1.18 6.17 -28.60
C TRP A 725 0.78 4.92 -27.80
N LYS A 726 0.70 3.74 -28.46
CA LYS A 726 0.41 2.46 -27.80
C LYS A 726 1.63 1.95 -27.03
N ALA A 727 2.83 2.08 -27.60
CA ALA A 727 4.08 1.78 -26.90
C ALA A 727 4.25 2.67 -25.65
N ALA A 728 3.82 3.94 -25.72
CA ALA A 728 3.76 4.84 -24.57
C ALA A 728 2.74 4.37 -23.51
N ASN A 729 1.52 3.98 -23.92
CA ASN A 729 0.48 3.43 -23.04
C ASN A 729 0.93 2.15 -22.32
N VAL A 730 1.32 1.13 -23.09
CA VAL A 730 1.72 -0.18 -22.55
C VAL A 730 2.94 -0.03 -21.66
N GLY A 731 3.99 0.69 -22.11
CA GLY A 731 5.22 0.82 -21.33
C GLY A 731 5.02 1.55 -19.99
N MET A 732 4.31 2.68 -19.97
CA MET A 732 4.08 3.41 -18.72
C MET A 732 2.99 2.78 -17.84
N GLY A 733 1.94 2.24 -18.46
CA GLY A 733 0.78 1.68 -17.75
C GLY A 733 1.01 0.26 -17.23
N ALA A 734 1.73 -0.60 -17.96
CA ALA A 734 2.12 -1.92 -17.45
C ALA A 734 3.19 -1.79 -16.35
N PHE A 735 4.09 -0.80 -16.42
CA PHE A 735 4.97 -0.52 -15.28
C PHE A 735 4.17 0.00 -14.06
N LEU A 736 3.07 0.74 -14.26
CA LEU A 736 2.14 1.08 -13.17
C LEU A 736 1.41 -0.14 -12.59
N HIS A 737 1.08 -1.15 -13.41
CA HIS A 737 0.55 -2.45 -12.95
C HIS A 737 1.55 -3.13 -12.00
N GLU A 738 2.83 -3.18 -12.35
CA GLU A 738 3.86 -3.76 -11.46
C GLU A 738 4.09 -2.93 -10.18
N VAL A 739 3.99 -1.59 -10.28
CA VAL A 739 3.94 -0.72 -9.09
C VAL A 739 2.70 -1.01 -8.23
N GLY A 740 1.56 -1.38 -8.84
CA GLY A 740 0.36 -1.86 -8.16
C GLY A 740 0.62 -3.13 -7.34
N HIS A 741 1.27 -4.14 -7.91
CA HIS A 741 1.70 -5.34 -7.17
C HIS A 741 2.63 -5.02 -5.98
N LEU A 742 3.60 -4.12 -6.19
CA LEU A 742 4.46 -3.57 -5.12
C LEU A 742 3.65 -2.85 -4.02
N LEU A 743 2.50 -2.25 -4.36
CA LEU A 743 1.53 -1.61 -3.46
C LEU A 743 0.42 -2.57 -2.97
N THR A 744 0.66 -3.89 -2.98
CA THR A 744 -0.24 -4.98 -2.51
C THR A 744 -1.50 -5.26 -3.34
N LEU A 745 -1.56 -4.81 -4.59
CA LEU A 745 -2.65 -5.14 -5.50
C LEU A 745 -2.48 -6.53 -6.12
N GLY A 746 -3.60 -7.21 -6.36
CA GLY A 746 -3.66 -8.46 -7.13
C GLY A 746 -4.21 -8.20 -8.54
N HIS A 747 -4.23 -9.21 -9.41
CA HIS A 747 -4.95 -9.10 -10.68
C HIS A 747 -6.47 -8.98 -10.44
N THR A 748 -7.11 -8.13 -11.22
CA THR A 748 -8.57 -7.89 -11.20
C THR A 748 -9.19 -8.23 -12.58
N GLN A 749 -10.50 -8.02 -12.76
CA GLN A 749 -11.15 -8.29 -14.06
C GLN A 749 -10.78 -7.21 -15.10
N ASP A 750 -10.83 -5.95 -14.68
CA ASP A 750 -10.65 -4.73 -15.45
C ASP A 750 -9.69 -3.74 -14.74
N GLY A 751 -9.57 -2.51 -15.24
CA GLY A 751 -8.64 -1.52 -14.70
C GLY A 751 -7.16 -1.81 -15.01
N ILE A 752 -6.26 -1.03 -14.39
CA ILE A 752 -4.80 -1.12 -14.57
C ILE A 752 -4.25 -2.48 -14.10
N MET A 753 -4.86 -3.12 -13.09
CA MET A 753 -4.49 -4.48 -12.65
C MET A 753 -5.01 -5.61 -13.58
N SER A 754 -5.51 -5.23 -14.75
CA SER A 754 -5.83 -6.07 -15.91
C SER A 754 -5.23 -5.41 -17.16
N ARG A 755 -5.82 -5.57 -18.35
CA ARG A 755 -5.35 -4.94 -19.61
C ARG A 755 -5.64 -3.43 -19.74
N GLY A 756 -6.09 -2.77 -18.68
CA GLY A 756 -6.52 -1.37 -18.71
C GLY A 756 -5.41 -0.36 -19.01
N PHE A 757 -4.14 -0.75 -18.85
CA PHE A 757 -2.99 0.05 -19.27
C PHE A 757 -2.97 0.39 -20.77
N ASN A 758 -3.67 -0.37 -21.61
CA ASN A 758 -3.85 -0.06 -23.04
C ASN A 758 -4.58 1.29 -23.27
N ASN A 759 -5.27 1.83 -22.25
CA ASN A 759 -5.94 3.13 -22.25
C ASN A 759 -5.27 4.16 -21.30
N TYR A 760 -4.01 3.97 -20.89
CA TYR A 760 -3.37 4.80 -19.86
C TYR A 760 -3.41 6.31 -20.17
N ASN A 761 -3.14 6.71 -21.41
CA ASN A 761 -3.34 8.07 -21.95
C ASN A 761 -4.69 8.73 -21.61
N ARG A 762 -5.79 7.97 -21.58
CA ARG A 762 -7.16 8.52 -21.48
C ARG A 762 -7.40 9.30 -20.19
N THR A 763 -6.72 8.95 -19.11
CA THR A 763 -6.78 9.72 -17.85
C THR A 763 -6.21 11.13 -18.01
N PHE A 764 -5.23 11.34 -18.91
CA PHE A 764 -4.52 12.61 -19.08
C PHE A 764 -4.99 13.43 -20.28
N MET A 765 -5.62 12.79 -21.27
CA MET A 765 -5.93 13.36 -22.57
C MET A 765 -7.45 13.47 -22.81
N VAL A 766 -7.89 14.51 -23.53
CA VAL A 766 -9.27 14.64 -24.06
C VAL A 766 -9.44 14.10 -25.49
N LYS A 767 -8.36 13.60 -26.11
CA LYS A 767 -8.40 12.85 -27.36
C LYS A 767 -7.24 11.87 -27.50
N GLU A 768 -7.47 10.78 -28.20
CA GLU A 768 -6.47 9.83 -28.65
C GLU A 768 -6.65 9.55 -30.16
N PRO A 769 -5.70 8.88 -30.83
CA PRO A 769 -5.83 8.61 -32.25
C PRO A 769 -7.09 7.80 -32.57
N ARG A 770 -8.01 8.43 -33.31
CA ARG A 770 -9.31 7.90 -33.76
C ARG A 770 -10.44 7.88 -32.70
N PHE A 771 -10.26 8.50 -31.52
CA PHE A 771 -11.32 8.58 -30.50
C PHE A 771 -11.27 9.90 -29.71
N GLN A 772 -12.36 10.67 -29.78
CA GLN A 772 -12.57 11.95 -29.08
C GLN A 772 -14.07 12.30 -29.01
N PRO A 773 -14.52 13.15 -28.07
CA PRO A 773 -13.79 13.61 -26.89
C PRO A 773 -13.56 12.46 -25.88
N ILE A 774 -12.72 12.70 -24.87
CA ILE A 774 -12.49 11.76 -23.77
C ILE A 774 -12.79 12.48 -22.46
N THR A 775 -13.98 12.26 -21.92
CA THR A 775 -14.38 12.72 -20.59
C THR A 775 -13.73 11.87 -19.48
N PRO A 776 -13.94 12.16 -18.19
CA PRO A 776 -13.64 11.22 -17.10
C PRO A 776 -14.39 9.88 -17.23
N GLU A 777 -15.57 9.90 -17.84
CA GLU A 777 -16.45 8.75 -18.03
C GLU A 777 -15.98 7.83 -19.18
N ASP A 778 -15.26 8.39 -20.16
CA ASP A 778 -14.72 7.66 -21.34
C ASP A 778 -13.32 7.03 -21.11
N GLU A 779 -12.79 7.10 -19.90
CA GLU A 779 -11.43 6.63 -19.56
C GLU A 779 -11.24 5.11 -19.70
N ALA A 780 -12.34 4.35 -19.86
CA ALA A 780 -12.35 2.91 -20.13
C ALA A 780 -11.50 2.13 -19.10
N GLY A 781 -10.50 1.36 -19.54
CA GLY A 781 -9.64 0.58 -18.63
C GLY A 781 -8.66 1.41 -17.78
N SER A 782 -8.59 2.74 -17.97
CA SER A 782 -7.64 3.64 -17.32
C SER A 782 -8.03 3.98 -15.87
N HIS A 783 -8.25 2.97 -15.03
CA HIS A 783 -8.73 3.15 -13.64
C HIS A 783 -8.17 2.11 -12.66
N TRP A 784 -8.23 2.42 -11.36
CA TRP A 784 -8.10 1.42 -10.29
C TRP A 784 -9.49 0.83 -9.98
N THR A 785 -9.62 -0.49 -9.81
CA THR A 785 -10.93 -1.07 -9.46
C THR A 785 -11.31 -0.76 -8.02
N ARG A 786 -12.58 -0.95 -7.62
CA ARG A 786 -13.00 -0.62 -6.24
C ARG A 786 -12.22 -1.39 -5.17
N VAL A 787 -11.87 -2.66 -5.41
CA VAL A 787 -11.04 -3.44 -4.47
C VAL A 787 -9.59 -2.95 -4.41
N ASP A 788 -9.02 -2.53 -5.54
CA ASP A 788 -7.69 -1.91 -5.59
C ASP A 788 -7.66 -0.63 -4.76
N MET A 789 -8.66 0.22 -4.94
CA MET A 789 -8.78 1.49 -4.22
C MET A 789 -8.98 1.29 -2.71
N ILE A 790 -9.68 0.24 -2.29
CA ILE A 790 -9.76 -0.12 -0.86
C ILE A 790 -8.37 -0.51 -0.32
N ARG A 791 -7.61 -1.34 -1.03
CA ARG A 791 -6.24 -1.70 -0.62
C ARG A 791 -5.31 -0.48 -0.58
N LEU A 792 -5.29 0.32 -1.64
CA LEU A 792 -4.55 1.58 -1.76
C LEU A 792 -4.89 2.59 -0.66
N ARG A 793 -6.13 2.64 -0.17
CA ARG A 793 -6.53 3.55 0.92
C ARG A 793 -5.72 3.32 2.19
N TYR A 794 -5.62 2.06 2.64
CA TYR A 794 -5.00 1.72 3.91
C TYR A 794 -3.46 1.54 3.79
N HIS A 795 -2.94 1.39 2.57
CA HIS A 795 -1.52 1.18 2.29
C HIS A 795 -0.63 2.34 2.80
N PRO A 796 0.51 2.08 3.50
CA PRO A 796 1.30 3.10 4.19
C PRO A 796 1.78 4.30 3.35
N CYS A 797 2.10 4.10 2.06
CA CYS A 797 2.60 5.16 1.20
C CYS A 797 1.53 6.25 0.91
N LEU A 798 0.24 5.92 1.02
CA LEU A 798 -0.89 6.74 0.56
C LEU A 798 -1.66 7.43 1.70
N ARG A 799 -1.08 7.51 2.90
CA ARG A 799 -1.80 8.05 4.07
C ARG A 799 -1.96 9.56 4.06
N LEU A 800 -3.20 10.01 4.32
CA LEU A 800 -3.61 11.40 4.50
C LEU A 800 -3.41 11.85 5.96
N PRO A 801 -3.37 13.16 6.27
CA PRO A 801 -3.23 13.64 7.65
C PRO A 801 -4.49 13.42 8.49
N THR A 802 -5.63 13.16 7.85
CA THR A 802 -6.94 12.88 8.47
C THR A 802 -7.19 11.40 8.74
N ASP A 803 -6.33 10.49 8.27
CA ASP A 803 -6.51 9.05 8.48
C ASP A 803 -6.31 8.70 9.98
N VAL A 804 -7.40 8.38 10.70
CA VAL A 804 -7.41 8.02 12.14
C VAL A 804 -6.82 6.61 12.40
N LEU A 805 -6.03 6.09 11.46
CA LEU A 805 -5.53 4.72 11.45
C LEU A 805 -4.38 4.54 12.44
N ALA A 806 -4.74 4.25 13.69
CA ALA A 806 -3.81 3.76 14.70
C ALA A 806 -3.10 2.51 14.16
N LEU A 807 -1.79 2.64 13.87
CA LEU A 807 -0.99 1.49 13.48
C LEU A 807 -1.03 0.44 14.61
N PRO A 808 -1.27 -0.85 14.31
CA PRO A 808 -0.92 -1.90 15.24
C PRO A 808 0.52 -1.71 15.72
N ALA A 809 0.75 -1.96 17.02
CA ALA A 809 2.11 -2.12 17.52
C ALA A 809 2.82 -3.22 16.72
N ARG A 810 4.15 -3.13 16.56
CA ARG A 810 4.96 -4.05 15.69
C ARG A 810 4.77 -5.55 15.97
N ASN A 811 4.15 -5.93 17.08
CA ASN A 811 3.92 -7.31 17.52
C ASN A 811 2.41 -7.62 17.76
N ALA A 812 1.49 -6.77 17.31
CA ALA A 812 0.05 -7.04 17.44
C ALA A 812 -0.43 -8.02 16.36
N VAL A 813 -1.39 -8.88 16.70
CA VAL A 813 -2.03 -9.79 15.73
C VAL A 813 -2.83 -8.96 14.72
N THR A 814 -2.53 -9.09 13.43
CA THR A 814 -3.21 -8.36 12.34
C THR A 814 -4.03 -9.26 11.41
N ASP A 815 -3.87 -10.58 11.53
CA ASP A 815 -4.67 -11.59 10.84
C ASP A 815 -6.06 -11.74 11.48
N SER A 816 -7.03 -12.23 10.70
CA SER A 816 -8.41 -12.37 11.14
C SER A 816 -8.67 -13.75 11.74
N THR A 817 -9.30 -13.79 12.93
CA THR A 817 -9.81 -15.04 13.50
C THR A 817 -11.17 -15.38 12.88
N LEU A 818 -11.33 -16.63 12.45
CA LEU A 818 -12.51 -17.13 11.74
C LEU A 818 -13.21 -18.21 12.59
N TYR A 819 -14.52 -18.08 12.77
CA TYR A 819 -15.37 -19.02 13.51
C TYR A 819 -16.56 -19.43 12.63
N ALA A 820 -16.91 -20.71 12.61
CA ALA A 820 -18.18 -21.14 12.06
C ALA A 820 -19.30 -20.84 13.07
N VAL A 821 -20.42 -20.29 12.59
CA VAL A 821 -21.61 -19.97 13.38
C VAL A 821 -22.86 -20.44 12.64
N GLU A 822 -24.02 -20.34 13.27
CA GLU A 822 -25.26 -20.97 12.80
C GLU A 822 -25.65 -20.58 11.36
N GLU A 823 -25.53 -19.29 11.03
CA GLU A 823 -25.93 -18.73 9.72
C GLU A 823 -24.77 -18.52 8.74
N GLY A 824 -23.53 -18.87 9.11
CA GLY A 824 -22.34 -18.58 8.31
C GLY A 824 -21.05 -18.45 9.13
N ILE A 825 -20.22 -17.44 8.86
CA ILE A 825 -18.89 -17.28 9.46
C ILE A 825 -18.82 -15.98 10.27
N LEU A 826 -18.44 -16.06 11.54
CA LEU A 826 -18.06 -14.89 12.33
C LEU A 826 -16.57 -14.63 12.16
N VAL A 827 -16.25 -13.44 11.68
CA VAL A 827 -14.90 -12.92 11.54
C VAL A 827 -14.61 -11.95 12.69
N LYS A 828 -13.42 -12.03 13.29
CA LYS A 828 -12.89 -11.05 14.24
C LYS A 828 -11.51 -10.58 13.79
N ASN A 829 -11.25 -9.28 13.78
CA ASN A 829 -9.94 -8.71 13.54
C ASN A 829 -9.71 -7.49 14.44
N PRO A 830 -8.66 -7.47 15.30
CA PRO A 830 -8.50 -6.42 16.30
C PRO A 830 -8.08 -5.05 15.73
N VAL A 831 -7.64 -4.98 14.47
CA VAL A 831 -7.32 -3.70 13.78
C VAL A 831 -8.42 -3.23 12.82
N GLY A 832 -9.49 -4.04 12.63
CA GLY A 832 -10.59 -3.75 11.72
C GLY A 832 -10.50 -4.51 10.39
N ILE A 833 -11.67 -4.85 9.84
CA ILE A 833 -11.87 -5.53 8.56
C ILE A 833 -12.23 -4.48 7.50
N SER A 834 -11.37 -4.25 6.51
CA SER A 834 -11.60 -3.22 5.47
C SER A 834 -12.50 -3.69 4.33
N MET A 835 -12.39 -4.97 3.95
CA MET A 835 -13.33 -5.61 3.04
C MET A 835 -13.29 -7.15 3.16
N VAL A 836 -14.27 -7.80 2.54
CA VAL A 836 -14.27 -9.24 2.28
C VAL A 836 -14.50 -9.45 0.79
N GLU A 837 -13.52 -10.02 0.10
CA GLU A 837 -13.62 -10.40 -1.31
C GLU A 837 -14.32 -11.77 -1.44
N ILE A 838 -15.19 -11.91 -2.44
CA ILE A 838 -15.95 -13.12 -2.73
C ILE A 838 -15.51 -13.65 -4.10
N TRP A 839 -14.85 -14.80 -4.09
CA TRP A 839 -14.29 -15.47 -5.26
C TRP A 839 -15.10 -16.74 -5.54
N ILE A 840 -15.51 -16.95 -6.79
CA ILE A 840 -16.23 -18.16 -7.23
C ILE A 840 -15.41 -18.82 -8.34
N ASN A 841 -14.99 -20.06 -8.13
CA ASN A 841 -14.15 -20.84 -9.05
C ASN A 841 -12.91 -20.06 -9.52
N ASP A 842 -12.11 -19.56 -8.57
CA ASP A 842 -10.89 -18.75 -8.77
C ASP A 842 -11.09 -17.42 -9.53
N ARG A 843 -12.32 -16.89 -9.55
CA ARG A 843 -12.62 -15.56 -10.12
C ARG A 843 -13.29 -14.68 -9.07
N LEU A 844 -12.74 -13.50 -8.79
CA LEU A 844 -13.40 -12.47 -7.98
C LEU A 844 -14.77 -12.16 -8.62
N LYS A 845 -15.85 -12.25 -7.85
CA LYS A 845 -17.23 -11.99 -8.31
C LYS A 845 -17.89 -10.79 -7.63
N GLY A 846 -17.41 -10.40 -6.47
CA GLY A 846 -17.85 -9.21 -5.75
C GLY A 846 -17.12 -9.07 -4.43
N HIS A 847 -17.43 -8.01 -3.69
CA HIS A 847 -16.84 -7.73 -2.39
C HIS A 847 -17.85 -7.09 -1.44
N LEU A 848 -17.63 -7.22 -0.14
CA LEU A 848 -18.30 -6.43 0.90
C LEU A 848 -17.27 -5.43 1.43
N GLU A 849 -17.53 -4.13 1.32
CA GLU A 849 -16.61 -3.07 1.77
C GLU A 849 -17.06 -2.43 3.08
N TYR A 850 -16.08 -2.12 3.94
CA TYR A 850 -16.29 -1.48 5.24
C TYR A 850 -15.19 -0.43 5.43
N VAL A 851 -15.47 0.80 4.98
CA VAL A 851 -14.45 1.84 4.80
C VAL A 851 -14.89 3.12 5.50
N ASP A 852 -14.06 3.69 6.37
CA ASP A 852 -14.42 4.91 7.11
C ASP A 852 -14.60 6.10 6.15
N GLY A 853 -15.85 6.52 5.93
CA GLY A 853 -16.21 7.64 5.05
C GLY A 853 -16.60 8.87 5.85
N ASP A 854 -15.63 9.68 6.26
CA ASP A 854 -15.90 11.00 6.86
C ASP A 854 -16.27 12.05 5.76
N HIS A 855 -17.14 12.99 6.09
CA HIS A 855 -18.04 13.66 5.13
C HIS A 855 -17.41 14.85 4.34
N HIS A 856 -16.28 14.65 3.64
CA HIS A 856 -15.63 15.72 2.87
C HIS A 856 -15.14 15.34 1.46
N ALA A 857 -16.08 15.01 0.54
CA ALA A 857 -15.88 15.11 -0.92
C ALA A 857 -17.21 15.01 -1.72
N ALA A 858 -18.22 15.85 -1.43
CA ALA A 858 -19.43 15.94 -2.27
C ALA A 858 -19.18 16.85 -3.49
N THR A 859 -18.43 16.36 -4.47
CA THR A 859 -18.16 17.09 -5.73
C THR A 859 -19.37 16.99 -6.67
N PRO A 860 -20.01 18.10 -7.12
CA PRO A 860 -21.33 18.06 -7.78
C PRO A 860 -21.39 17.50 -9.22
N ALA A 861 -20.44 16.66 -9.64
CA ALA A 861 -20.17 16.39 -11.07
C ALA A 861 -20.73 15.06 -11.63
N LEU A 862 -21.06 14.07 -10.77
CA LEU A 862 -21.61 12.78 -11.21
C LEU A 862 -22.74 12.31 -10.27
N PRO A 863 -23.93 11.93 -10.80
CA PRO A 863 -24.98 11.33 -9.98
C PRO A 863 -24.59 9.90 -9.57
N PRO A 864 -24.71 9.51 -8.29
CA PRO A 864 -24.53 8.12 -7.88
C PRO A 864 -25.62 7.26 -8.52
N ARG A 865 -25.24 6.05 -9.01
CA ARG A 865 -26.20 5.11 -9.61
C ARG A 865 -27.35 4.81 -8.61
N PRO A 866 -28.63 4.95 -9.00
CA PRO A 866 -29.75 4.60 -8.12
C PRO A 866 -29.73 3.09 -7.86
N GLY A 867 -29.46 2.71 -6.60
CA GLY A 867 -29.40 1.30 -6.18
C GLY A 867 -28.40 0.99 -5.06
N SER A 868 -27.47 1.88 -4.72
CA SER A 868 -26.57 1.67 -3.57
C SER A 868 -27.32 1.80 -2.24
N ALA A 869 -27.47 0.69 -1.52
CA ALA A 869 -28.20 0.65 -0.26
C ALA A 869 -27.54 1.50 0.85
N THR A 870 -28.40 2.18 1.63
CA THR A 870 -28.16 2.86 2.91
C THR A 870 -26.76 2.77 3.49
N ALA A 871 -25.99 3.86 3.40
CA ALA A 871 -24.77 4.03 4.16
C ALA A 871 -25.09 4.19 5.67
N GLN A 872 -24.89 3.14 6.44
CA GLN A 872 -24.77 3.27 7.89
C GLN A 872 -23.40 3.87 8.21
N SER A 873 -23.35 4.89 9.07
CA SER A 873 -22.08 5.44 9.57
C SER A 873 -21.35 4.37 10.37
N ALA A 874 -20.32 3.77 9.77
CA ALA A 874 -19.66 2.58 10.28
C ALA A 874 -18.14 2.79 10.40
N VAL A 875 -17.65 2.80 11.64
CA VAL A 875 -16.24 2.59 11.95
C VAL A 875 -15.83 1.21 11.43
N THR A 876 -14.67 1.11 10.77
CA THR A 876 -14.16 -0.13 10.17
C THR A 876 -14.23 -1.30 11.19
N PRO A 877 -15.08 -2.32 10.95
CA PRO A 877 -15.55 -3.20 12.01
C PRO A 877 -14.50 -4.21 12.46
N THR A 878 -14.33 -4.36 13.77
CA THR A 878 -13.44 -5.37 14.38
C THR A 878 -14.08 -6.75 14.52
N GLN A 879 -15.39 -6.87 14.27
CA GLN A 879 -16.14 -8.11 14.23
C GLN A 879 -17.26 -8.03 13.18
N LEU A 880 -17.45 -9.10 12.42
CA LEU A 880 -18.40 -9.17 11.30
C LEU A 880 -18.99 -10.59 11.16
N THR A 881 -20.31 -10.71 11.02
CA THR A 881 -20.97 -11.98 10.69
C THR A 881 -21.27 -12.04 9.20
N LEU A 882 -20.60 -12.94 8.48
CA LEU A 882 -20.83 -13.25 7.07
C LEU A 882 -21.84 -14.38 6.94
N THR A 883 -23.13 -14.03 6.79
CA THR A 883 -24.17 -15.04 6.57
C THR A 883 -24.17 -15.57 5.14
N ARG A 884 -24.62 -16.81 4.94
CA ARG A 884 -24.78 -17.42 3.60
C ARG A 884 -25.59 -16.53 2.65
N GLN A 885 -26.69 -15.95 3.15
CA GLN A 885 -27.56 -15.08 2.37
C GLN A 885 -26.87 -13.76 1.96
N MET A 886 -26.06 -13.15 2.84
CA MET A 886 -25.31 -11.93 2.51
C MET A 886 -24.30 -12.15 1.38
N ILE A 887 -23.57 -13.27 1.43
CA ILE A 887 -22.60 -13.64 0.39
C ILE A 887 -23.35 -13.92 -0.92
N PHE A 888 -24.41 -14.72 -0.88
CA PHE A 888 -25.19 -15.10 -2.06
C PHE A 888 -25.86 -13.90 -2.74
N ASN A 889 -26.42 -12.97 -1.95
CA ASN A 889 -27.00 -11.73 -2.47
C ASN A 889 -25.96 -10.82 -3.16
N LYS A 890 -24.69 -10.88 -2.75
CA LYS A 890 -23.61 -10.08 -3.33
C LYS A 890 -22.96 -10.74 -4.56
N ALA A 891 -22.85 -12.06 -4.56
CA ALA A 891 -22.33 -12.86 -5.67
C ALA A 891 -23.00 -14.25 -5.69
N PRO A 892 -24.08 -14.45 -6.47
CA PRO A 892 -24.76 -15.75 -6.56
C PRO A 892 -23.87 -16.85 -7.17
N TRP A 893 -23.99 -18.07 -6.65
CA TRP A 893 -23.28 -19.27 -7.12
C TRP A 893 -24.25 -20.44 -7.39
N GLN A 894 -23.76 -21.48 -8.06
CA GLN A 894 -24.49 -22.71 -8.37
C GLN A 894 -24.05 -23.88 -7.49
N ALA A 895 -24.88 -24.93 -7.41
CA ALA A 895 -24.53 -26.15 -6.67
C ALA A 895 -23.25 -26.80 -7.26
N GLY A 896 -22.20 -26.90 -6.45
CA GLY A 896 -20.89 -27.43 -6.86
C GLY A 896 -19.82 -26.37 -7.17
N ASP A 897 -20.18 -25.08 -7.19
CA ASP A 897 -19.19 -24.00 -7.27
C ASP A 897 -18.36 -23.90 -5.97
N ARG A 898 -17.05 -23.70 -6.08
CA ARG A 898 -16.20 -23.36 -4.93
C ARG A 898 -16.30 -21.86 -4.65
N VAL A 899 -16.90 -21.53 -3.50
CA VAL A 899 -16.98 -20.15 -2.97
C VAL A 899 -15.83 -19.92 -1.98
N THR A 900 -14.83 -19.17 -2.41
CA THR A 900 -13.69 -18.75 -1.59
C THR A 900 -13.93 -17.33 -1.08
N LEU A 901 -13.70 -17.07 0.20
CA LEU A 901 -13.75 -15.71 0.78
C LEU A 901 -12.34 -15.28 1.17
N ASP A 902 -11.96 -14.02 0.92
CA ASP A 902 -10.74 -13.44 1.50
C ASP A 902 -11.07 -12.20 2.35
N VAL A 903 -10.73 -12.25 3.64
CA VAL A 903 -10.98 -11.17 4.60
C VAL A 903 -9.74 -10.28 4.67
N VAL A 904 -9.88 -9.02 4.22
CA VAL A 904 -8.76 -8.07 4.14
C VAL A 904 -8.83 -7.07 5.30
N SER A 905 -7.82 -7.05 6.16
CA SER A 905 -7.77 -6.17 7.33
C SER A 905 -7.28 -4.75 7.00
N VAL A 906 -7.51 -3.82 7.92
CA VAL A 906 -6.94 -2.45 7.90
C VAL A 906 -5.41 -2.45 7.83
N ALA A 907 -4.75 -3.50 8.33
CA ALA A 907 -3.30 -3.67 8.23
C ALA A 907 -2.84 -4.27 6.88
N GLN A 908 -3.77 -4.57 5.97
CA GLN A 908 -3.53 -5.23 4.67
C GLN A 908 -3.08 -6.70 4.79
N ASN A 909 -3.42 -7.37 5.91
CA ASN A 909 -3.39 -8.83 6.00
C ASN A 909 -4.66 -9.41 5.35
N SER A 910 -4.48 -10.46 4.55
CA SER A 910 -5.56 -11.31 4.03
C SER A 910 -5.78 -12.52 4.96
N SER A 911 -6.98 -13.10 4.95
CA SER A 911 -7.34 -14.26 5.79
C SER A 911 -8.44 -15.04 5.09
N GLN A 912 -8.05 -16.13 4.43
CA GLN A 912 -8.91 -16.82 3.47
C GLN A 912 -9.75 -17.93 4.11
N VAL A 913 -11.01 -18.05 3.65
CA VAL A 913 -11.84 -19.26 3.75
C VAL A 913 -11.82 -19.92 2.37
N PRO A 914 -11.05 -21.01 2.15
CA PRO A 914 -10.84 -21.57 0.81
C PRO A 914 -12.12 -22.10 0.14
N ASP A 915 -13.07 -22.58 0.93
CA ASP A 915 -14.37 -23.08 0.50
C ASP A 915 -15.37 -22.86 1.66
N PHE A 916 -16.35 -22.00 1.45
CA PHE A 916 -17.31 -21.56 2.47
C PHE A 916 -18.19 -22.71 2.99
N GLU A 917 -18.78 -23.50 2.09
CA GLU A 917 -19.69 -24.59 2.45
C GLU A 917 -18.92 -25.72 3.16
N ARG A 918 -17.73 -26.05 2.65
CA ARG A 918 -16.83 -27.01 3.28
C ARG A 918 -16.36 -26.54 4.65
N PHE A 919 -16.01 -25.26 4.80
CA PHE A 919 -15.58 -24.69 6.08
C PHE A 919 -16.69 -24.85 7.14
N LEU A 920 -17.94 -24.52 6.82
CA LEU A 920 -19.07 -24.72 7.73
C LEU A 920 -19.29 -26.21 8.06
N GLY A 921 -19.21 -27.08 7.06
CA GLY A 921 -19.35 -28.53 7.23
C GLY A 921 -18.26 -29.15 8.11
N GLU A 922 -17.00 -28.82 7.88
CA GLU A 922 -15.86 -29.34 8.65
C GLU A 922 -15.80 -28.80 10.08
N HIS A 923 -16.35 -27.60 10.33
CA HIS A 923 -16.36 -27.00 11.66
C HIS A 923 -17.62 -27.30 12.49
N ARG A 924 -18.70 -27.80 11.89
CA ARG A 924 -19.87 -28.30 12.64
C ARG A 924 -19.55 -29.65 13.28
N VAL A 925 -19.99 -29.84 14.53
CA VAL A 925 -19.72 -31.03 15.33
C VAL A 925 -21.04 -31.59 15.85
N THR A 926 -21.23 -32.90 15.73
CA THR A 926 -22.32 -33.62 16.41
C THR A 926 -21.71 -34.37 17.59
N ILE A 927 -22.14 -34.05 18.81
CA ILE A 927 -21.72 -34.76 20.01
C ILE A 927 -22.73 -35.91 20.27
N PRO A 928 -22.29 -37.18 20.40
CA PRO A 928 -23.17 -38.29 20.74
C PRO A 928 -23.92 -38.06 22.07
N HIS A 929 -25.21 -38.38 22.10
CA HIS A 929 -26.16 -38.12 23.19
C HIS A 929 -26.48 -36.63 23.46
N TYR A 930 -25.93 -35.72 22.66
CA TYR A 930 -26.14 -34.27 22.72
C TYR A 930 -26.42 -33.70 21.31
N GLU A 931 -27.02 -34.49 20.42
CA GLU A 931 -27.25 -34.18 19.00
C GLU A 931 -28.16 -32.97 18.76
N HIS A 932 -28.89 -32.53 19.79
CA HIS A 932 -29.72 -31.33 19.82
C HIS A 932 -28.92 -30.04 20.05
N LEU A 933 -27.63 -30.13 20.42
CA LEU A 933 -26.76 -28.96 20.57
C LEU A 933 -26.09 -28.61 19.25
N HIS A 934 -26.23 -27.36 18.82
CA HIS A 934 -25.55 -26.83 17.63
C HIS A 934 -24.11 -26.48 18.00
N VAL A 935 -23.24 -27.48 17.96
CA VAL A 935 -21.82 -27.36 18.36
C VAL A 935 -20.94 -27.10 17.14
N TYR A 936 -19.97 -26.21 17.33
CA TYR A 936 -18.94 -25.84 16.37
C TYR A 936 -17.56 -26.01 17.02
N LYS A 937 -16.52 -26.14 16.20
CA LYS A 937 -15.12 -26.12 16.64
C LYS A 937 -14.38 -24.89 16.10
N SER A 938 -13.23 -24.58 16.68
CA SER A 938 -12.30 -23.57 16.14
C SER A 938 -11.46 -24.15 14.99
N ASN A 939 -10.63 -23.32 14.35
CA ASN A 939 -9.40 -23.84 13.75
C ASN A 939 -8.53 -24.48 14.84
N GLN A 940 -7.70 -25.44 14.44
CA GLN A 940 -6.72 -26.11 15.31
C GLN A 940 -5.41 -25.29 15.38
N LEU A 941 -4.81 -25.19 16.56
CA LEU A 941 -3.44 -24.71 16.77
C LEU A 941 -2.51 -25.92 16.90
N GLY A 942 -1.28 -25.81 16.36
CA GLY A 942 -0.35 -26.94 16.26
C GLY A 942 -0.74 -27.93 15.14
N ASN A 943 0.25 -28.61 14.55
CA ASN A 943 0.04 -29.39 13.34
C ASN A 943 -0.82 -30.63 13.55
N GLY A 944 -0.75 -31.27 14.73
CA GLY A 944 -1.42 -32.54 14.97
C GLY A 944 -0.86 -33.72 14.16
N THR A 945 0.44 -33.68 13.84
CA THR A 945 1.12 -34.67 12.96
C THR A 945 2.38 -35.29 13.58
N MET A 946 2.54 -35.31 14.90
CA MET A 946 3.65 -36.03 15.53
C MET A 946 3.48 -37.55 15.37
N ASN A 947 4.61 -38.26 15.22
CA ASN A 947 4.58 -39.71 15.12
C ASN A 947 4.01 -40.33 16.41
N GLY A 948 2.98 -41.16 16.29
CA GLY A 948 2.25 -41.72 17.43
C GLY A 948 1.29 -40.74 18.12
N THR A 949 0.88 -39.65 17.46
CA THR A 949 -0.12 -38.72 18.02
C THR A 949 -1.51 -39.35 18.13
N VAL A 950 -2.19 -39.06 19.24
CA VAL A 950 -3.52 -39.58 19.59
C VAL A 950 -4.48 -38.39 19.76
N PRO A 951 -5.62 -38.35 19.05
CA PRO A 951 -6.61 -37.29 19.21
C PRO A 951 -7.39 -37.43 20.52
N PHE A 952 -7.82 -36.31 21.09
CA PHE A 952 -8.68 -36.26 22.28
C PHE A 952 -9.80 -35.21 22.12
N GLN A 953 -10.90 -35.43 22.84
CA GLN A 953 -12.08 -34.57 22.87
C GLN A 953 -12.68 -34.59 24.27
N ALA A 954 -12.70 -33.45 24.96
CA ALA A 954 -13.27 -33.26 26.28
C ALA A 954 -14.44 -32.28 26.21
N TYR A 955 -15.67 -32.78 26.34
CA TYR A 955 -16.89 -31.99 26.21
C TYR A 955 -17.39 -31.50 27.57
N PHE A 956 -17.64 -30.19 27.70
CA PHE A 956 -18.06 -29.57 28.95
C PHE A 956 -18.76 -28.23 28.72
N SER A 957 -19.62 -27.80 29.65
CA SER A 957 -20.25 -26.47 29.61
C SER A 957 -19.46 -25.41 30.39
N SER A 958 -19.77 -24.14 30.14
CA SER A 958 -19.08 -22.98 30.74
C SER A 958 -19.38 -22.72 32.23
N GLY A 959 -20.24 -23.53 32.88
CA GLY A 959 -20.62 -23.34 34.29
C GLY A 959 -21.53 -22.15 34.59
N HIS A 960 -21.87 -21.31 33.59
CA HIS A 960 -22.63 -20.06 33.74
C HIS A 960 -24.12 -20.20 33.34
N GLY A 961 -24.76 -21.30 33.74
CA GLY A 961 -26.23 -21.38 33.78
C GLY A 961 -26.77 -20.73 35.05
N ASN A 962 -27.85 -19.95 34.96
CA ASN A 962 -28.48 -19.32 36.14
C ASN A 962 -28.88 -20.38 37.17
N GLY A 963 -28.29 -20.30 38.37
CA GLY A 963 -28.28 -21.40 39.32
C GLY A 963 -29.57 -21.57 40.13
N ALA A 964 -30.26 -22.69 39.89
CA ALA A 964 -31.09 -23.39 40.87
C ALA A 964 -31.11 -24.90 40.55
N GLU A 965 -31.32 -25.74 41.57
CA GLU A 965 -31.64 -27.17 41.44
C GLU A 965 -30.73 -28.10 40.62
N PHE A 966 -29.40 -27.97 40.74
CA PHE A 966 -28.52 -29.17 40.71
C PHE A 966 -28.55 -29.86 42.09
N MET A 967 -29.74 -30.29 42.50
CA MET A 967 -29.98 -31.05 43.74
C MET A 967 -29.39 -32.46 43.62
N ARG A 968 -28.74 -32.96 44.69
CA ARG A 968 -28.13 -34.29 44.73
C ARG A 968 -29.20 -35.40 44.66
N GLY A 969 -29.40 -35.98 43.49
CA GLY A 969 -30.07 -37.28 43.29
C GLY A 969 -29.07 -38.38 42.94
N PRO A 970 -29.13 -39.59 43.53
CA PRO A 970 -28.29 -40.72 43.11
C PRO A 970 -28.77 -41.28 41.75
N GLY A 971 -28.28 -40.68 40.66
CA GLY A 971 -28.62 -41.07 39.29
C GLY A 971 -29.78 -40.27 38.70
N GLY A 972 -29.49 -39.13 38.07
CA GLY A 972 -30.47 -38.34 37.35
C GLY A 972 -29.81 -37.28 36.47
N PHE A 973 -29.94 -37.42 35.14
CA PHE A 973 -29.63 -36.34 34.20
C PHE A 973 -30.83 -35.40 34.14
N ALA A 974 -30.65 -34.12 34.47
CA ALA A 974 -31.71 -33.13 34.32
C ALA A 974 -32.01 -32.89 32.82
N PRO A 975 -33.26 -33.08 32.35
CA PRO A 975 -33.64 -32.68 31.01
C PRO A 975 -33.84 -31.17 30.96
N LEU A 976 -33.29 -30.52 29.95
CA LEU A 976 -33.67 -29.16 29.55
C LEU A 976 -35.15 -29.15 29.16
N ALA A 977 -35.79 -27.97 29.19
CA ALA A 977 -37.22 -27.79 28.91
C ALA A 977 -37.65 -28.17 27.47
N HIS A 978 -36.75 -28.67 26.62
CA HIS A 978 -37.00 -29.19 25.27
C HIS A 978 -36.53 -30.66 25.11
N GLY A 979 -36.32 -31.39 26.23
CA GLY A 979 -36.01 -32.83 26.25
C GLY A 979 -34.54 -33.24 26.09
N GLY A 980 -33.63 -32.29 25.84
CA GLY A 980 -32.19 -32.53 25.72
C GLY A 980 -31.44 -32.60 27.05
N ARG A 981 -30.28 -33.28 27.10
CA ARG A 981 -29.33 -33.21 28.23
C ARG A 981 -28.40 -32.01 28.09
N ALA A 982 -28.07 -31.33 29.18
CA ALA A 982 -27.02 -30.30 29.19
C ALA A 982 -25.61 -30.91 29.37
N LEU A 983 -24.59 -30.33 28.74
CA LEU A 983 -23.19 -30.74 28.95
C LEU A 983 -22.76 -30.46 30.40
N PRO A 984 -22.05 -31.39 31.08
CA PRO A 984 -21.61 -31.19 32.45
C PRO A 984 -20.57 -30.06 32.55
N PRO A 985 -20.64 -29.18 33.57
CA PRO A 985 -19.61 -28.16 33.79
C PRO A 985 -18.22 -28.75 34.08
N LEU A 986 -17.18 -28.06 33.62
CA LEU A 986 -15.78 -28.30 34.01
C LEU A 986 -15.56 -27.89 35.47
N THR A 987 -15.03 -28.79 36.30
CA THR A 987 -14.80 -28.52 37.75
C THR A 987 -13.32 -28.44 38.13
N HIS A 988 -12.44 -29.14 37.42
CA HIS A 988 -11.00 -29.15 37.71
C HIS A 988 -10.17 -29.47 36.47
N LEU A 989 -9.02 -28.79 36.32
CA LEU A 989 -7.98 -29.12 35.35
C LEU A 989 -6.72 -29.58 36.08
N ARG A 990 -6.18 -30.73 35.67
CA ARG A 990 -4.89 -31.25 36.15
C ARG A 990 -3.90 -31.27 34.98
N ILE A 991 -2.88 -30.43 35.00
CA ILE A 991 -2.03 -30.15 33.84
C ILE A 991 -0.62 -30.71 34.06
N TYR A 992 -0.07 -31.38 33.06
CA TYR A 992 1.27 -31.97 33.07
C TYR A 992 2.14 -31.26 32.02
N HIS A 993 3.32 -30.81 32.42
CA HIS A 993 4.25 -30.13 31.51
C HIS A 993 5.71 -30.23 31.97
N GLY A 994 6.61 -30.14 31.00
CA GLY A 994 8.04 -29.95 31.18
C GLY A 994 8.52 -28.74 30.39
N LEU A 995 9.36 -28.99 29.37
CA LEU A 995 9.74 -28.00 28.36
C LEU A 995 8.59 -27.67 27.40
N TYR A 996 7.65 -28.61 27.23
CA TYR A 996 6.43 -28.52 26.44
C TYR A 996 5.22 -28.92 27.31
N VAL A 997 4.01 -28.80 26.79
CA VAL A 997 2.80 -29.25 27.50
C VAL A 997 2.58 -30.73 27.24
N ASP A 998 2.79 -31.59 28.24
CA ASP A 998 2.69 -33.06 28.05
C ASP A 998 1.24 -33.50 27.83
N GLY A 999 0.32 -32.89 28.57
CA GLY A 999 -1.12 -33.14 28.51
C GLY A 999 -1.86 -32.57 29.72
N PHE A 1000 -3.16 -32.86 29.83
CA PHE A 1000 -3.98 -32.53 30.99
C PHE A 1000 -5.12 -33.53 31.19
N VAL A 1001 -5.77 -33.49 32.35
CA VAL A 1001 -7.03 -34.19 32.61
C VAL A 1001 -8.08 -33.16 33.02
N ALA A 1002 -9.21 -33.17 32.32
CA ALA A 1002 -10.39 -32.38 32.64
C ALA A 1002 -11.37 -33.22 33.46
N TYR A 1003 -11.81 -32.73 34.62
CA TYR A 1003 -12.81 -33.37 35.48
C TYR A 1003 -14.12 -32.60 35.42
N LEU A 1004 -15.24 -33.32 35.40
CA LEU A 1004 -16.56 -32.79 35.09
C LEU A 1004 -17.52 -32.97 36.28
N ALA A 1005 -18.56 -32.15 36.34
CA ALA A 1005 -19.49 -32.11 37.49
C ALA A 1005 -20.33 -33.38 37.69
N ASP A 1006 -20.42 -34.25 36.68
CA ASP A 1006 -21.07 -35.57 36.77
C ASP A 1006 -20.13 -36.67 37.35
N GLY A 1007 -18.89 -36.31 37.69
CA GLY A 1007 -17.87 -37.22 38.20
C GLY A 1007 -17.05 -37.93 37.11
N SER A 1008 -17.35 -37.68 35.83
CA SER A 1008 -16.53 -38.16 34.73
C SER A 1008 -15.25 -37.32 34.56
N TRP A 1009 -14.29 -37.86 33.83
CA TRP A 1009 -13.03 -37.18 33.50
C TRP A 1009 -12.51 -37.62 32.13
N VAL A 1010 -11.76 -36.73 31.48
CA VAL A 1010 -11.16 -36.97 30.15
C VAL A 1010 -9.68 -36.63 30.19
N GLN A 1011 -8.84 -37.60 29.81
CA GLN A 1011 -7.41 -37.38 29.59
C GLN A 1011 -7.16 -36.82 28.18
N CYS A 1012 -6.37 -35.76 28.11
CA CYS A 1012 -6.03 -35.02 26.91
C CYS A 1012 -4.50 -35.01 26.75
N GLY A 1013 -3.96 -35.86 25.88
CA GLY A 1013 -2.52 -36.07 25.77
C GLY A 1013 -1.96 -36.97 26.88
N LYS A 1014 -0.71 -36.72 27.31
CA LYS A 1014 0.04 -37.57 28.23
C LYS A 1014 -0.04 -37.08 29.68
N VAL A 1015 -0.11 -38.02 30.62
CA VAL A 1015 0.00 -37.77 32.06
C VAL A 1015 1.38 -38.17 32.59
N GLY A 1016 1.84 -37.49 33.65
CA GLY A 1016 3.19 -37.67 34.21
C GLY A 1016 3.25 -37.48 35.73
N PRO A 1017 4.44 -37.34 36.32
CA PRO A 1017 4.59 -36.88 37.70
C PRO A 1017 4.32 -35.37 37.82
N ASN A 1018 4.10 -34.88 39.04
CA ASN A 1018 4.09 -33.46 39.42
C ASN A 1018 3.15 -32.54 38.60
N PRO A 1019 1.82 -32.78 38.59
CA PRO A 1019 0.88 -31.91 37.91
C PRO A 1019 0.74 -30.53 38.57
N VAL A 1020 0.34 -29.54 37.75
CA VAL A 1020 -0.33 -28.32 38.20
C VAL A 1020 -1.82 -28.62 38.40
N GLU A 1021 -2.31 -28.45 39.62
CA GLU A 1021 -3.72 -28.65 39.98
C GLU A 1021 -4.48 -27.33 39.94
N PHE A 1022 -5.55 -27.26 39.15
CA PHE A 1022 -6.33 -26.04 38.93
C PHE A 1022 -7.84 -26.30 39.10
N PRO A 1023 -8.35 -26.30 40.35
CA PRO A 1023 -9.79 -26.41 40.63
C PRO A 1023 -10.51 -25.11 40.27
N LEU A 1024 -11.69 -25.22 39.67
CA LEU A 1024 -12.60 -24.10 39.39
C LEU A 1024 -13.58 -23.94 40.59
N ALA A 1025 -13.90 -22.70 40.94
CA ALA A 1025 -14.89 -22.40 41.98
C ALA A 1025 -16.34 -22.65 41.48
N PRO A 1026 -17.33 -22.82 42.37
CA PRO A 1026 -18.73 -22.92 41.97
C PRO A 1026 -19.17 -21.73 41.11
N GLY A 1027 -19.72 -22.01 39.93
CA GLY A 1027 -20.11 -21.00 38.93
C GLY A 1027 -18.96 -20.40 38.11
N GLU A 1028 -17.70 -20.72 38.40
CA GLU A 1028 -16.56 -20.30 37.59
C GLU A 1028 -16.43 -21.17 36.32
N GLY A 1029 -16.14 -20.53 35.19
CA GLY A 1029 -15.98 -21.19 33.90
C GLY A 1029 -14.63 -20.92 33.26
N LEU A 1030 -14.32 -21.62 32.17
CA LEU A 1030 -13.22 -21.25 31.29
C LEU A 1030 -13.60 -20.00 30.46
N SER A 1031 -12.69 -19.03 30.34
CA SER A 1031 -12.87 -17.81 29.54
C SER A 1031 -12.08 -17.89 28.24
N GLN A 1032 -10.77 -18.15 28.33
CA GLN A 1032 -9.87 -18.31 27.20
C GLN A 1032 -8.68 -19.22 27.55
N ILE A 1033 -7.98 -19.72 26.53
CA ILE A 1033 -6.67 -20.37 26.65
C ILE A 1033 -5.68 -19.53 25.83
N ASN A 1034 -4.62 -19.02 26.45
CA ASN A 1034 -3.49 -18.48 25.70
C ASN A 1034 -2.57 -19.65 25.33
N VAL A 1035 -2.06 -19.69 24.10
CA VAL A 1035 -1.33 -20.85 23.56
C VAL A 1035 -0.11 -20.36 22.79
N ASN A 1036 1.08 -20.84 23.13
CA ASN A 1036 2.26 -20.74 22.29
C ASN A 1036 2.31 -22.00 21.42
N SER A 1037 2.16 -21.83 20.10
CA SER A 1037 2.24 -22.97 19.17
C SER A 1037 3.14 -22.69 17.97
N GLY A 1038 3.84 -23.73 17.55
CA GLY A 1038 4.51 -23.84 16.26
C GLY A 1038 4.01 -25.10 15.56
N ALA A 1039 4.91 -26.06 15.33
CA ALA A 1039 4.53 -27.40 14.87
C ALA A 1039 3.77 -28.22 15.93
N TRP A 1040 3.90 -27.87 17.21
CA TRP A 1040 3.25 -28.47 18.38
C TRP A 1040 2.91 -27.36 19.41
N ILE A 1041 2.47 -27.73 20.61
CA ILE A 1041 2.13 -26.79 21.69
C ILE A 1041 3.32 -26.62 22.65
N ASP A 1042 3.99 -25.48 22.58
CA ASP A 1042 5.20 -25.18 23.37
C ASP A 1042 4.87 -24.79 24.82
N SER A 1043 3.80 -24.01 25.00
CA SER A 1043 3.21 -23.71 26.32
C SER A 1043 1.76 -23.25 26.19
N LEU A 1044 0.98 -23.37 27.27
CA LEU A 1044 -0.38 -22.84 27.36
C LEU A 1044 -0.69 -22.24 28.73
N GLU A 1045 -1.75 -21.45 28.80
CA GLU A 1045 -2.26 -20.80 30.01
C GLU A 1045 -3.80 -20.81 29.97
N PHE A 1046 -4.46 -21.46 30.94
CA PHE A 1046 -5.92 -21.43 31.06
C PHE A 1046 -6.35 -20.23 31.92
N ILE A 1047 -7.32 -19.44 31.43
CA ILE A 1047 -7.85 -18.25 32.10
C ILE A 1047 -9.36 -18.40 32.33
N THR A 1048 -9.82 -18.19 33.55
CA THR A 1048 -11.24 -18.36 33.95
C THR A 1048 -12.10 -17.11 33.75
N THR A 1049 -13.42 -17.25 33.89
CA THR A 1049 -14.37 -16.13 33.88
C THR A 1049 -14.15 -15.15 35.04
N HIS A 1050 -13.60 -15.62 36.17
CA HIS A 1050 -13.19 -14.77 37.29
C HIS A 1050 -11.76 -14.18 37.13
N GLY A 1051 -11.12 -14.37 35.98
CA GLY A 1051 -9.79 -13.83 35.69
C GLY A 1051 -8.64 -14.55 36.42
N ARG A 1052 -8.88 -15.71 37.03
CA ARG A 1052 -7.80 -16.56 37.55
C ARG A 1052 -7.07 -17.22 36.40
N THR A 1053 -5.77 -17.45 36.56
CA THR A 1053 -4.89 -18.07 35.57
C THR A 1053 -4.11 -19.23 36.18
N THR A 1054 -3.80 -20.25 35.37
CA THR A 1054 -2.80 -21.28 35.70
C THR A 1054 -1.37 -20.75 35.71
N GLY A 1055 -1.14 -19.60 35.09
CA GLY A 1055 0.16 -19.24 34.53
C GLY A 1055 0.51 -20.08 33.30
N TRP A 1056 1.67 -19.81 32.70
CA TRP A 1056 2.15 -20.57 31.54
C TRP A 1056 2.73 -21.92 31.97
N CYS A 1057 2.03 -22.99 31.60
CA CYS A 1057 2.50 -24.38 31.64
C CYS A 1057 3.29 -24.70 30.37
N GLY A 1058 4.49 -25.28 30.50
CA GLY A 1058 5.46 -25.47 29.40
C GLY A 1058 6.54 -24.38 29.40
N SER A 1059 7.32 -24.25 28.32
CA SER A 1059 8.40 -23.25 28.25
C SER A 1059 8.01 -21.95 27.54
N SER A 1060 8.59 -20.84 27.99
CA SER A 1060 8.39 -19.50 27.43
C SER A 1060 9.33 -19.18 26.25
N ARG A 1061 9.77 -20.20 25.49
CA ARG A 1061 10.80 -20.10 24.44
C ARG A 1061 10.47 -20.94 23.20
N GLY A 1062 9.21 -20.93 22.77
CA GLY A 1062 8.74 -21.57 21.55
C GLY A 1062 7.43 -20.94 21.05
N GLY A 1063 7.05 -21.26 19.82
CA GLY A 1063 5.79 -20.88 19.21
C GLY A 1063 5.56 -19.38 18.92
N THR A 1064 4.38 -19.10 18.36
CA THR A 1064 3.76 -17.76 18.34
C THR A 1064 2.61 -17.75 19.35
N VAL A 1065 2.32 -16.59 19.96
CA VAL A 1065 1.19 -16.44 20.89
C VAL A 1065 -0.12 -16.39 20.11
N HIS A 1066 -1.03 -17.32 20.40
CA HIS A 1066 -2.41 -17.36 19.95
C HIS A 1066 -3.36 -17.34 21.16
N VAL A 1067 -4.64 -17.04 20.94
CA VAL A 1067 -5.68 -17.05 21.97
C VAL A 1067 -6.88 -17.85 21.49
N LEU A 1068 -7.14 -19.00 22.11
CA LEU A 1068 -8.39 -19.74 21.93
C LEU A 1068 -9.46 -19.15 22.86
N LYS A 1069 -10.46 -18.52 22.26
CA LYS A 1069 -11.58 -17.90 22.96
C LYS A 1069 -12.87 -18.13 22.17
N VAL A 1070 -13.99 -18.34 22.84
CA VAL A 1070 -15.27 -18.53 22.16
C VAL A 1070 -15.79 -17.22 21.54
N PRO A 1071 -16.59 -17.27 20.46
CA PRO A 1071 -17.20 -16.09 19.89
C PRO A 1071 -18.25 -15.46 20.82
N ASN A 1072 -18.58 -14.19 20.62
CA ASN A 1072 -19.55 -13.50 21.49
C ASN A 1072 -20.95 -14.05 21.21
N GLY A 1073 -21.75 -14.32 22.26
CA GLY A 1073 -23.05 -15.00 22.13
C GLY A 1073 -22.95 -16.54 22.06
N TYR A 1074 -21.75 -17.10 22.26
CA TYR A 1074 -21.50 -18.51 22.36
C TYR A 1074 -20.80 -18.84 23.69
N GLN A 1075 -20.98 -20.08 24.16
CA GLN A 1075 -20.34 -20.62 25.35
C GLN A 1075 -19.36 -21.75 24.98
N TRP A 1076 -18.44 -22.06 25.89
CA TRP A 1076 -17.60 -23.26 25.80
C TRP A 1076 -18.47 -24.52 25.81
N ALA A 1077 -18.22 -25.40 24.83
CA ALA A 1077 -18.77 -26.76 24.75
C ALA A 1077 -17.69 -27.85 24.91
N GLY A 1078 -16.42 -27.46 25.04
CA GLY A 1078 -15.30 -28.38 25.28
C GLY A 1078 -13.97 -27.94 24.67
N ILE A 1079 -13.00 -28.86 24.70
CA ILE A 1079 -11.66 -28.74 24.09
C ILE A 1079 -11.41 -30.00 23.26
N TYR A 1080 -10.68 -29.87 22.14
CA TYR A 1080 -10.11 -30.98 21.40
C TYR A 1080 -8.63 -30.73 21.09
N GLY A 1081 -7.96 -31.75 20.58
CA GLY A 1081 -6.59 -31.65 20.09
C GLY A 1081 -5.99 -33.02 19.89
N SER A 1082 -4.67 -33.09 19.93
CA SER A 1082 -3.90 -34.32 19.83
C SER A 1082 -2.57 -34.21 20.57
N GLY A 1083 -1.95 -35.35 20.88
CA GLY A 1083 -0.61 -35.39 21.47
C GLY A 1083 0.04 -36.76 21.37
N ALA A 1084 1.38 -36.76 21.38
CA ALA A 1084 2.23 -37.95 21.32
C ALA A 1084 3.12 -38.02 22.58
N GLY A 1085 4.39 -37.60 22.47
CA GLY A 1085 5.26 -37.38 23.62
C GLY A 1085 4.80 -36.19 24.49
N TRP A 1086 4.21 -35.19 23.83
CA TRP A 1086 3.57 -33.99 24.37
C TRP A 1086 2.42 -33.57 23.43
N LEU A 1087 1.64 -32.53 23.79
CA LEU A 1087 0.56 -31.99 22.97
C LEU A 1087 1.09 -31.41 21.65
N ASP A 1088 0.59 -31.92 20.53
CA ASP A 1088 0.93 -31.46 19.19
C ASP A 1088 -0.19 -30.71 18.49
N SER A 1089 -1.40 -30.70 19.07
CA SER A 1089 -2.44 -29.74 18.71
C SER A 1089 -3.45 -29.44 19.82
N ILE A 1090 -4.13 -28.29 19.73
CA ILE A 1090 -5.26 -27.92 20.58
C ILE A 1090 -6.26 -26.98 19.86
N GLY A 1091 -7.54 -27.09 20.17
CA GLY A 1091 -8.63 -26.21 19.72
C GLY A 1091 -9.84 -26.28 20.65
N CYS A 1092 -10.83 -25.41 20.47
CA CYS A 1092 -12.02 -25.36 21.33
C CYS A 1092 -13.31 -25.80 20.60
N PHE A 1093 -14.25 -26.34 21.37
CA PHE A 1093 -15.64 -26.48 20.97
C PHE A 1093 -16.49 -25.36 21.60
N TYR A 1094 -17.48 -24.86 20.86
CA TYR A 1094 -18.41 -23.86 21.33
C TYR A 1094 -19.82 -24.10 20.79
N THR A 1095 -20.82 -23.67 21.55
CA THR A 1095 -22.24 -23.75 21.18
C THR A 1095 -22.95 -22.45 21.53
N LYS A 1096 -24.12 -22.20 20.92
CA LYS A 1096 -24.90 -20.99 21.15
C LYS A 1096 -25.33 -20.91 22.62
N ALA A 1097 -25.29 -19.72 23.20
CA ALA A 1097 -25.55 -19.49 24.63
C ALA A 1097 -27.00 -19.69 25.05
#